data_AF-A0A0S4MRA1-F1
#
_entry.id   AF-A0A0S4MRA1-F1
#
_cell.length_a   1.000
_cell.length_b   1.000
_cell.length_c   1.000
_cell.angle_alpha   90.00
_cell.angle_beta   90.00
_cell.angle_gamma   90.00
#
_symmetry.space_group_name_H-M   'P 1'
#
loop_
_entity.id
_entity.type
_entity.pdbx_description
1 polymer ?
#
loop_
_entity_poly.entity_id
_entity_poly.type
_entity_poly.pdbx_seq_one_letter_code
_entity_poly.pdbx_strand_id
1 'polypeptide(L)'
;MRRLILALILLNTLCVAQVKEIRIKISKDDTLINLPHRFIIPESEILKIDSILILPGIHYTIDYGSGKIILNKSLLHKFESEVEVYVYYKAIPIEDKFFKYRKITSSDSNPSEGETHLIEAKNDASTPYLGNIRKNGSIVRGFTLGSNRDLTLQSGFNLQLSGNLTKDVEVVASLTDENIPIQPEGNTQTLQEIDKIFIQVKSKNLFATFGDYDIGYQLSDDKNLYFKDAPEFAFVRRRLQGGKFQGELEQGFLKTRNTFTIASSRGKFATNYFNGVDGLQGPYKLTGQNGERDIIVIAGTEKVYVDGEIMTRGESNDYVIDYSTAEITFTPNRLITSASRITVDFQYTDRKYARNFFGFVSDNLLFDEKFNLSVSYFYDADNKNAPIDIALTQSDIEILRSSGDNPFKAIKSGVNFVGFDSSKGIGRGQYVKKDTLIDSTRVEIFVYSPGDKEALYSVSFSYVGPGKGDYIRKGIGKYEFVGKNKGEYLPIVFIPAPQSSQLFDLKAKYKTEKFEFLLETGISNFDKNQFSNLDDGDNRGLALKYGLAYSSGEISDKGLRKINFNLFQRQRNKNFAGIDRYNAVEFNRKWNLMNESENLNESIIESSLQIELFKKSSLVGSFGVLKNEDKFKTNRTTFEVKIEEDKLPEFKNVAEILTSKSSDLNSKWLRDKGGARYKVGFLSPFVNYEAELKTVTRGDSLSQESFRFARLIPGVSFHFKKLTFEFSYETRFDDAVRGGSFSRSSVTRNQNYKLKFESDKFSLNTDLTFNKKFFTDGDTKREINNAIARLQGRAEIFNRTIRSSFIYRAMTRMVTRLEPIFIKVQPGTGNYRYLGDLNRNGIQDPNEFELTKFDGDYIMFTVPGSEFIPTANVEASLNVRFNPGRLIKILSFFSSDTYLQVSESSTEPWQKIYLLNLRYFQQENKTINGTMTIRQDIFLFENNRKFNLRYRFLKTGSLYSYNIAIRKTSNIENTIRVRWYPDEELGFQWEVLSKAKKSIGGFKLGDSFEIQSRGLNFDIFYKPFTFIELSCGIGVTRNKNLMNDRRADLNRQSVKFGWLFISRGRIDIEVERHEAITSGAGDIAYELVEGNYQGKNLMIRLTGSYNVGDYIQLNGSYNARLTPNSTVHIAQVEIRVYF
;
A
#
# COMPACT_ATOMS: atom_id res chain seq x y z
N MET A 1 31.92 -40.62 25.21
CA MET A 1 30.84 -40.08 24.34
C MET A 1 30.18 -41.16 23.47
N ARG A 2 30.91 -41.95 22.66
CA ARG A 2 30.31 -43.03 21.83
C ARG A 2 29.59 -44.17 22.61
N ARG A 3 30.07 -44.57 23.79
CA ARG A 3 29.37 -45.58 24.64
C ARG A 3 28.14 -45.02 25.39
N LEU A 4 28.12 -43.71 25.65
CA LEU A 4 26.96 -43.02 26.23
C LEU A 4 25.85 -42.84 25.18
N ILE A 5 26.24 -42.59 23.92
CA ILE A 5 25.31 -42.47 22.78
C ILE A 5 24.74 -43.84 22.40
N LEU A 6 25.53 -44.92 22.44
CA LEU A 6 24.99 -46.27 22.23
C LEU A 6 24.05 -46.70 23.38
N ALA A 7 24.36 -46.33 24.63
CA ALA A 7 23.48 -46.60 25.79
C ALA A 7 22.18 -45.77 25.73
N LEU A 8 22.21 -44.51 25.28
CA LEU A 8 21.01 -43.67 25.13
C LEU A 8 20.13 -44.06 23.93
N ILE A 9 20.73 -44.60 22.86
CA ILE A 9 19.97 -45.12 21.71
C ILE A 9 19.32 -46.46 22.07
N LEU A 10 20.00 -47.34 22.82
CA LEU A 10 19.39 -48.57 23.33
C LEU A 10 18.32 -48.32 24.41
N LEU A 11 18.50 -47.32 25.30
CA LEU A 11 17.49 -46.99 26.32
C LEU A 11 16.19 -46.40 25.75
N ASN A 12 16.25 -45.62 24.66
CA ASN A 12 15.04 -45.03 24.06
C ASN A 12 14.26 -46.00 23.16
N THR A 13 14.92 -46.98 22.53
CA THR A 13 14.21 -47.98 21.71
C THR A 13 13.58 -49.11 22.53
N LEU A 14 14.05 -49.35 23.75
CA LEU A 14 13.42 -50.30 24.68
C LEU A 14 12.09 -49.76 25.25
N CYS A 15 11.84 -48.45 25.22
CA CYS A 15 10.70 -47.83 25.89
C CYS A 15 9.39 -47.81 25.06
N VAL A 16 9.40 -48.31 23.82
CA VAL A 16 8.21 -48.35 22.93
C VAL A 16 7.90 -49.77 22.41
N ALA A 17 8.62 -50.79 22.86
CA ALA A 17 8.33 -52.17 22.52
C ALA A 17 7.11 -52.67 23.30
N GLN A 18 6.02 -52.98 22.60
CA GLN A 18 4.82 -53.52 23.23
C GLN A 18 4.97 -55.02 23.45
N VAL A 19 4.70 -55.49 24.68
CA VAL A 19 4.53 -56.91 24.96
C VAL A 19 3.22 -57.36 24.32
N LYS A 20 3.27 -58.43 23.52
CA LYS A 20 2.12 -59.03 22.85
C LYS A 20 1.99 -60.47 23.29
N GLU A 21 0.76 -60.88 23.59
CA GLU A 21 0.37 -62.26 23.81
C GLU A 21 -0.59 -62.64 22.68
N ILE A 22 -0.35 -63.78 22.06
CA ILE A 22 -1.22 -64.37 21.05
C ILE A 22 -1.42 -65.85 21.36
N ARG A 23 -2.65 -66.31 21.13
CA ARG A 23 -3.08 -67.70 21.29
C ARG A 23 -3.53 -68.23 19.94
N ILE A 24 -2.93 -69.32 19.49
CA ILE A 24 -3.19 -69.92 18.18
C ILE A 24 -3.41 -71.41 18.35
N LYS A 25 -4.50 -71.93 17.81
CA LYS A 25 -4.72 -73.37 17.68
C LYS A 25 -4.03 -73.87 16.42
N ILE A 26 -3.24 -74.94 16.54
CA ILE A 26 -2.56 -75.57 15.42
C ILE A 26 -2.94 -77.05 15.33
N SER A 27 -3.07 -77.56 14.10
CA SER A 27 -3.24 -78.98 13.84
C SER A 27 -1.90 -79.73 13.85
N LYS A 28 -1.93 -81.06 13.94
CA LYS A 28 -0.74 -81.93 14.00
C LYS A 28 0.22 -81.80 12.81
N ASP A 29 -0.26 -81.25 11.69
CA ASP A 29 0.52 -81.05 10.46
C ASP A 29 0.94 -79.58 10.23
N ASP A 30 0.51 -78.65 11.09
CA ASP A 30 0.78 -77.21 10.98
C ASP A 30 2.12 -76.83 11.61
N THR A 31 3.14 -76.73 10.77
CA THR A 31 4.51 -76.40 11.19
C THR A 31 4.83 -74.91 11.18
N LEU A 32 3.94 -74.05 10.66
CA LEU A 32 4.20 -72.62 10.50
C LEU A 32 3.17 -71.78 11.26
N ILE A 33 3.66 -70.95 12.17
CA ILE A 33 2.89 -69.95 12.91
C ILE A 33 3.28 -68.55 12.43
N ASN A 34 2.32 -67.79 11.92
CA ASN A 34 2.54 -66.38 11.54
C ASN A 34 2.09 -65.47 12.68
N LEU A 35 3.02 -64.68 13.23
CA LEU A 35 2.68 -63.63 14.17
C LEU A 35 2.10 -62.42 13.43
N PRO A 36 1.12 -61.72 14.02
CA PRO A 36 0.51 -60.54 13.41
C PRO A 36 1.44 -59.33 13.34
N HIS A 37 2.61 -59.37 14.00
CA HIS A 37 3.60 -58.28 13.97
C HIS A 37 4.92 -58.75 13.36
N ARG A 38 5.58 -57.84 12.61
CA ARG A 38 6.93 -57.99 12.07
C ARG A 38 7.95 -57.27 12.96
N PHE A 39 9.25 -57.52 12.75
CA PHE A 39 10.33 -56.94 13.56
C PHE A 39 10.19 -57.26 15.06
N ILE A 40 10.14 -58.56 15.35
CA ILE A 40 10.18 -59.10 16.72
C ILE A 40 11.57 -58.86 17.31
N ILE A 41 11.65 -58.44 18.57
CA ILE A 41 12.94 -58.28 19.25
C ILE A 41 13.55 -59.68 19.41
N PRO A 42 14.78 -59.93 18.92
CA PRO A 42 15.43 -61.23 19.04
C PRO A 42 15.48 -61.72 20.50
N GLU A 43 15.20 -63.01 20.71
CA GLU A 43 15.17 -63.68 22.01
C GLU A 43 14.12 -63.14 23.02
N SER A 44 13.18 -62.32 22.56
CA SER A 44 12.08 -61.83 23.42
C SER A 44 10.87 -62.77 23.49
N GLU A 45 10.87 -63.81 22.66
CA GLU A 45 9.77 -64.75 22.47
C GLU A 45 9.79 -65.87 23.51
N ILE A 46 8.60 -66.23 23.98
CA ILE A 46 8.36 -67.37 24.86
C ILE A 46 7.17 -68.12 24.27
N LEU A 47 7.42 -69.36 23.83
CA LEU A 47 6.39 -70.26 23.30
C LEU A 47 6.04 -71.33 24.32
N LYS A 48 4.74 -71.54 24.54
CA LYS A 48 4.22 -72.67 25.31
C LYS A 48 3.16 -73.40 24.52
N ILE A 49 3.18 -74.73 24.55
CA ILE A 49 2.05 -75.55 24.12
C ILE A 49 1.35 -76.02 25.39
N ASP A 50 0.07 -75.66 25.52
CA ASP A 50 -0.72 -75.74 26.76
C ASP A 50 -0.02 -75.07 27.96
N SER A 51 0.78 -75.82 28.71
CA SER A 51 1.56 -75.35 29.87
C SER A 51 3.06 -75.65 29.79
N ILE A 52 3.52 -76.34 28.73
CA ILE A 52 4.91 -76.79 28.57
C ILE A 52 5.68 -75.76 27.76
N LEU A 53 6.81 -75.30 28.31
CA LEU A 53 7.70 -74.36 27.65
C LEU A 53 8.46 -75.02 26.50
N ILE A 54 8.52 -74.32 25.37
CA ILE A 54 9.19 -74.77 24.15
C ILE A 54 10.42 -73.91 23.90
N LEU A 55 11.53 -74.55 23.54
CA LEU A 55 12.84 -73.92 23.41
C LEU A 55 13.19 -73.61 21.94
N PRO A 56 13.64 -72.37 21.66
CA PRO A 56 14.11 -71.97 20.32
C PRO A 56 15.38 -72.74 19.93
N GLY A 57 15.55 -73.01 18.62
CA GLY A 57 16.67 -73.75 18.06
C GLY A 57 16.59 -75.28 18.20
N ILE A 58 15.77 -75.79 19.12
CA ILE A 58 15.55 -77.23 19.33
C ILE A 58 14.16 -77.63 18.82
N HIS A 59 13.13 -76.94 19.30
CA HIS A 59 11.74 -77.29 19.02
C HIS A 59 11.08 -76.36 17.97
N TYR A 60 11.61 -75.16 17.78
CA TYR A 60 11.19 -74.25 16.72
C TYR A 60 12.31 -73.29 16.30
N THR A 61 12.15 -72.67 15.14
CA THR A 61 12.96 -71.55 14.66
C THR A 61 12.07 -70.35 14.38
N ILE A 62 12.59 -69.13 14.50
CA ILE A 62 11.82 -67.90 14.25
C ILE A 62 12.59 -66.97 13.32
N ASP A 63 11.88 -66.40 12.35
CA ASP A 63 12.35 -65.25 11.58
C ASP A 63 11.83 -63.97 12.24
N TYR A 64 12.71 -63.31 12.99
CA TYR A 64 12.42 -62.09 13.71
C TYR A 64 12.02 -60.92 12.80
N GLY A 65 12.49 -60.89 11.54
CA GLY A 65 12.14 -59.85 10.59
C GLY A 65 10.72 -60.00 10.08
N SER A 66 10.33 -61.21 9.69
CA SER A 66 9.01 -61.48 9.10
C SER A 66 7.93 -61.92 10.09
N GLY A 67 8.28 -62.18 11.35
CA GLY A 67 7.34 -62.61 12.40
C GLY A 67 6.87 -64.05 12.24
N LYS A 68 7.66 -64.92 11.60
CA LYS A 68 7.27 -66.31 11.30
C LYS A 68 7.99 -67.31 12.21
N ILE A 69 7.24 -68.18 12.87
CA ILE A 69 7.76 -69.26 13.70
C ILE A 69 7.53 -70.60 13.00
N ILE A 70 8.58 -71.39 12.84
CA ILE A 70 8.54 -72.72 12.24
C ILE A 70 8.81 -73.77 13.32
N LEU A 71 7.79 -74.56 13.66
CA LEU A 71 7.85 -75.66 14.62
C LEU A 71 8.49 -76.92 13.99
N ASN A 72 9.25 -77.67 14.77
CA ASN A 72 9.85 -78.93 14.34
C ASN A 72 8.79 -80.05 14.30
N LYS A 73 8.66 -80.76 13.17
CA LYS A 73 7.64 -81.82 12.96
C LYS A 73 7.66 -82.92 14.02
N SER A 74 8.83 -83.25 14.57
CA SER A 74 8.96 -84.28 15.61
C SER A 74 8.27 -83.91 16.94
N LEU A 75 8.00 -82.62 17.17
CA LEU A 75 7.27 -82.12 18.33
C LEU A 75 5.75 -82.34 18.16
N LEU A 76 5.23 -82.12 16.95
CA LEU A 76 3.80 -82.14 16.66
C LEU A 76 3.21 -83.56 16.63
N HIS A 77 4.00 -84.56 16.22
CA HIS A 77 3.59 -85.97 16.24
C HIS A 77 3.34 -86.57 17.63
N LYS A 78 3.65 -85.84 18.71
CA LYS A 78 3.38 -86.26 20.09
C LYS A 78 1.97 -85.91 20.58
N PHE A 79 1.19 -85.20 19.78
CA PHE A 79 -0.16 -84.74 20.12
C PHE A 79 -1.20 -85.41 19.22
N GLU A 80 -2.26 -85.97 19.82
CA GLU A 80 -3.30 -86.72 19.09
C GLU A 80 -4.44 -85.82 18.54
N SER A 81 -4.54 -84.57 18.99
CA SER A 81 -5.57 -83.58 18.62
C SER A 81 -4.98 -82.17 18.41
N GLU A 82 -5.81 -81.20 18.01
CA GLU A 82 -5.42 -79.78 17.96
C GLU A 82 -4.91 -79.30 19.32
N VAL A 83 -3.86 -78.47 19.32
CA VAL A 83 -3.25 -77.95 20.55
C VAL A 83 -3.15 -76.43 20.52
N GLU A 84 -3.29 -75.79 21.68
CA GLU A 84 -3.16 -74.34 21.82
C GLU A 84 -1.71 -73.93 22.08
N VAL A 85 -1.18 -73.08 21.21
CA VAL A 85 0.12 -72.44 21.34
C VAL A 85 -0.04 -71.02 21.86
N TYR A 86 0.63 -70.74 22.98
CA TYR A 86 0.74 -69.44 23.59
C TYR A 86 2.08 -68.83 23.21
N VAL A 87 2.06 -67.67 22.54
CA VAL A 87 3.27 -66.95 22.14
C VAL A 87 3.29 -65.58 22.80
N TYR A 88 4.27 -65.36 23.66
CA TYR A 88 4.59 -64.06 24.24
C TYR A 88 5.80 -63.49 23.52
N TYR A 89 5.77 -62.23 23.10
CA TYR A 89 6.93 -61.60 22.45
C TYR A 89 6.86 -60.07 22.55
N LYS A 90 7.98 -59.40 22.26
CA LYS A 90 8.03 -57.93 22.11
C LYS A 90 8.25 -57.56 20.65
N ALA A 91 7.43 -56.67 20.12
CA ALA A 91 7.55 -56.20 18.74
C ALA A 91 7.59 -54.67 18.65
N ILE A 92 8.24 -54.18 17.59
CA ILE A 92 8.24 -52.76 17.24
C ILE A 92 7.01 -52.50 16.35
N PRO A 93 6.06 -51.62 16.75
CA PRO A 93 4.84 -51.39 15.99
C PRO A 93 5.12 -50.53 14.75
N ILE A 94 5.46 -51.19 13.63
CA ILE A 94 5.58 -50.55 12.31
C ILE A 94 4.35 -50.95 11.49
N GLU A 95 3.49 -50.00 11.14
CA GLU A 95 2.36 -50.24 10.23
C GLU A 95 2.84 -50.29 8.76
N ASP A 96 2.60 -51.42 8.09
CA ASP A 96 2.89 -51.61 6.66
C ASP A 96 1.82 -50.92 5.78
N LYS A 97 1.88 -49.59 5.63
CA LYS A 97 1.23 -48.89 4.49
C LYS A 97 2.28 -48.54 3.44
N PHE A 98 2.59 -49.48 2.55
CA PHE A 98 3.36 -49.20 1.34
C PHE A 98 2.46 -48.58 0.26
N PHE A 99 2.58 -47.27 0.02
CA PHE A 99 2.01 -46.64 -1.17
C PHE A 99 2.86 -47.02 -2.39
N LYS A 100 2.29 -47.80 -3.31
CA LYS A 100 2.92 -48.08 -4.61
C LYS A 100 2.75 -46.84 -5.50
N TYR A 101 3.79 -46.02 -5.61
CA TYR A 101 3.74 -44.81 -6.43
C TYR A 101 3.72 -45.18 -7.92
N ARG A 102 2.62 -44.87 -8.62
CA ARG A 102 2.56 -44.92 -10.09
C ARG A 102 3.03 -43.56 -10.61
N LYS A 103 4.13 -43.56 -11.38
CA LYS A 103 4.69 -42.36 -12.02
C LYS A 103 3.65 -41.78 -13.00
N ILE A 104 2.95 -40.70 -12.62
CA ILE A 104 2.12 -39.94 -13.55
C ILE A 104 3.07 -39.16 -14.47
N THR A 105 3.08 -39.55 -15.74
CA THR A 105 3.72 -38.78 -16.80
C THR A 105 2.68 -37.79 -17.29
N SER A 106 2.75 -36.54 -16.84
CA SER A 106 1.90 -35.48 -17.37
C SER A 106 2.36 -35.12 -18.78
N SER A 107 1.64 -35.57 -19.80
CA SER A 107 1.67 -34.94 -21.13
C SER A 107 0.79 -33.71 -21.11
N ASP A 108 1.33 -32.57 -21.56
CA ASP A 108 0.60 -31.32 -21.77
C ASP A 108 -0.69 -31.54 -22.57
N SER A 109 -1.84 -31.28 -21.93
CA SER A 109 -3.09 -30.94 -22.60
C SER A 109 -3.82 -29.85 -21.80
N ASN A 110 -4.52 -28.98 -22.53
CA ASN A 110 -5.01 -27.65 -22.15
C ASN A 110 -5.70 -27.52 -20.77
N PRO A 111 -5.63 -26.36 -20.11
CA PRO A 111 -6.49 -26.04 -18.99
C PRO A 111 -7.85 -25.57 -19.54
N SER A 112 -8.79 -26.50 -19.68
CA SER A 112 -10.20 -26.19 -19.90
C SER A 112 -11.02 -27.13 -19.02
N GLU A 113 -11.74 -26.51 -18.08
CA GLU A 113 -12.85 -27.07 -17.30
C GLU A 113 -12.61 -28.47 -16.72
N GLY A 114 -11.92 -28.52 -15.58
CA GLY A 114 -11.96 -29.66 -14.67
C GLY A 114 -12.61 -29.23 -13.37
N GLU A 115 -13.77 -29.80 -13.06
CA GLU A 115 -14.40 -29.72 -11.75
C GLU A 115 -13.36 -29.98 -10.66
N THR A 116 -13.23 -29.05 -9.73
CA THR A 116 -12.48 -29.24 -8.49
C THR A 116 -13.15 -30.36 -7.70
N HIS A 117 -12.66 -31.59 -7.88
CA HIS A 117 -12.82 -32.62 -6.87
C HIS A 117 -11.99 -32.19 -5.66
N LEU A 118 -12.67 -31.54 -4.70
CA LEU A 118 -12.21 -31.39 -3.34
C LEU A 118 -11.85 -32.79 -2.83
N ILE A 119 -10.57 -33.04 -2.66
CA ILE A 119 -10.14 -34.13 -1.78
C ILE A 119 -10.50 -33.63 -0.38
N GLU A 120 -11.69 -33.98 0.09
CA GLU A 120 -12.02 -33.88 1.51
C GLU A 120 -11.00 -34.74 2.26
N ALA A 121 -10.07 -34.08 2.95
CA ALA A 121 -9.37 -34.71 4.04
C ALA A 121 -10.44 -35.13 5.05
N LYS A 122 -10.69 -36.43 5.18
CA LYS A 122 -11.43 -36.98 6.31
C LYS A 122 -10.64 -36.67 7.58
N ASN A 123 -10.98 -35.56 8.22
CA ASN A 123 -10.63 -35.28 9.60
C ASN A 123 -11.54 -36.12 10.50
N ASP A 124 -11.21 -37.39 10.67
CA ASP A 124 -11.78 -38.20 11.75
C ASP A 124 -11.11 -37.79 13.07
N ALA A 125 -11.59 -36.67 13.62
CA ALA A 125 -11.41 -36.27 15.01
C ALA A 125 -12.57 -35.35 15.42
N SER A 126 -13.79 -35.88 15.40
CA SER A 126 -14.93 -35.27 16.07
C SER A 126 -14.75 -35.41 17.58
N THR A 127 -14.15 -34.40 18.22
CA THR A 127 -14.37 -34.17 19.66
C THR A 127 -15.79 -33.60 19.82
N PRO A 128 -16.71 -34.24 20.55
CA PRO A 128 -18.14 -33.89 20.51
C PRO A 128 -18.56 -32.55 21.15
N TYR A 129 -17.63 -31.64 21.47
CA TYR A 129 -17.93 -30.47 22.31
C TYR A 129 -17.36 -29.11 21.84
N LEU A 130 -16.72 -29.02 20.68
CA LEU A 130 -16.32 -27.74 20.07
C LEU A 130 -16.76 -27.75 18.59
N GLY A 131 -17.50 -26.74 18.16
CA GLY A 131 -18.04 -26.67 16.79
C GLY A 131 -16.97 -26.65 15.69
N ASN A 132 -17.42 -26.64 14.43
CA ASN A 132 -16.59 -26.72 13.22
C ASN A 132 -15.79 -25.43 12.96
N ILE A 133 -14.86 -25.11 13.86
CA ILE A 133 -13.96 -23.96 13.75
C ILE A 133 -12.75 -24.37 12.93
N ARG A 134 -12.54 -23.68 11.80
CA ARG A 134 -11.30 -23.74 11.03
C ARG A 134 -10.34 -22.71 11.60
N LYS A 135 -9.14 -23.15 11.96
CA LYS A 135 -8.02 -22.30 12.36
C LYS A 135 -6.93 -22.45 11.31
N ASN A 136 -6.27 -21.34 11.01
CA ASN A 136 -5.14 -21.27 10.11
C ASN A 136 -4.20 -20.18 10.60
N GLY A 137 -2.97 -20.49 10.90
CA GLY A 137 -1.99 -19.47 11.23
C GLY A 137 -0.67 -20.04 11.70
N SER A 138 0.18 -19.17 12.25
CA SER A 138 1.46 -19.55 12.83
C SER A 138 1.86 -18.70 14.04
N ILE A 139 2.44 -19.34 15.07
CA ILE A 139 3.22 -18.68 16.13
C ILE A 139 4.70 -18.84 15.79
N VAL A 140 5.46 -17.75 15.86
CA VAL A 140 6.89 -17.70 15.59
C VAL A 140 7.63 -17.24 16.85
N ARG A 141 8.67 -17.96 17.25
CA ARG A 141 9.59 -17.57 18.33
C ARG A 141 11.02 -17.69 17.82
N GLY A 142 11.65 -16.54 17.61
CA GLY A 142 13.00 -16.39 17.12
C GLY A 142 13.94 -15.83 18.17
N PHE A 143 15.17 -16.33 18.26
CA PHE A 143 16.25 -15.67 18.99
C PHE A 143 17.41 -15.40 18.04
N THR A 144 17.94 -14.19 18.09
CA THR A 144 19.14 -13.80 17.33
C THR A 144 20.25 -13.42 18.30
N LEU A 145 21.43 -14.02 18.12
CA LEU A 145 22.65 -13.75 18.89
C LEU A 145 23.84 -13.52 17.96
N GLY A 146 24.78 -12.66 18.32
CA GLY A 146 25.96 -12.41 17.50
C GLY A 146 27.02 -11.54 18.15
N SER A 147 28.18 -11.43 17.52
CA SER A 147 29.40 -10.83 18.11
C SER A 147 29.30 -9.35 18.48
N ASN A 148 28.39 -8.60 17.84
CA ASN A 148 28.22 -7.14 18.01
C ASN A 148 26.76 -6.76 18.34
N ARG A 149 25.98 -7.67 18.94
CA ARG A 149 24.59 -7.43 19.32
C ARG A 149 24.24 -8.22 20.57
N ASP A 150 23.38 -7.64 21.39
CA ASP A 150 22.78 -8.37 22.52
C ASP A 150 21.82 -9.45 22.00
N LEU A 151 21.53 -10.44 22.85
CA LEU A 151 20.51 -11.45 22.56
C LEU A 151 19.16 -10.75 22.35
N THR A 152 18.60 -10.91 21.15
CA THR A 152 17.30 -10.34 20.80
C THR A 152 16.29 -11.46 20.61
N LEU A 153 15.14 -11.33 21.28
CA LEU A 153 13.99 -12.21 21.10
C LEU A 153 13.02 -11.56 20.11
N GLN A 154 12.65 -12.29 19.06
CA GLN A 154 11.63 -11.92 18.10
C GLN A 154 10.43 -12.86 18.28
N SER A 155 9.25 -12.28 18.44
CA SER A 155 7.98 -12.99 18.50
C SER A 155 7.16 -12.59 17.28
N GLY A 156 6.56 -13.57 16.64
CA GLY A 156 5.52 -13.38 15.64
C GLY A 156 4.30 -14.22 16.01
N PHE A 157 3.12 -13.74 15.72
CA PHE A 157 1.87 -14.44 15.86
C PHE A 157 0.97 -14.00 14.70
N ASN A 158 0.39 -14.96 14.01
CA ASN A 158 -0.64 -14.75 13.03
C ASN A 158 -1.66 -15.89 13.17
N LEU A 159 -2.93 -15.57 13.45
CA LEU A 159 -4.00 -16.56 13.56
C LEU A 159 -5.23 -16.03 12.84
N GLN A 160 -5.68 -16.78 11.85
CA GLN A 160 -6.99 -16.66 11.24
C GLN A 160 -7.89 -17.78 11.76
N LEU A 161 -9.10 -17.42 12.17
CA LEU A 161 -10.08 -18.36 12.69
C LEU A 161 -11.41 -18.08 12.01
N SER A 162 -12.12 -19.12 11.59
CA SER A 162 -13.45 -19.01 10.99
C SER A 162 -14.28 -20.26 11.25
N GLY A 163 -15.50 -20.11 11.77
CA GLY A 163 -16.46 -21.19 11.84
C GLY A 163 -17.43 -21.08 13.01
N ASN A 164 -18.28 -22.09 13.14
CA ASN A 164 -19.36 -22.11 14.13
C ASN A 164 -18.84 -22.59 15.48
N LEU A 165 -18.87 -21.73 16.50
CA LEU A 165 -18.60 -22.07 17.90
C LEU A 165 -19.74 -22.92 18.49
N THR A 166 -20.99 -22.58 18.14
CA THR A 166 -22.21 -23.35 18.43
C THR A 166 -23.12 -23.36 17.18
N LYS A 167 -24.30 -24.00 17.23
CA LYS A 167 -25.25 -23.98 16.08
C LYS A 167 -25.66 -22.56 15.66
N ASP A 168 -25.66 -21.61 16.60
CA ASP A 168 -26.19 -20.25 16.41
C ASP A 168 -25.12 -19.16 16.62
N VAL A 169 -23.84 -19.53 16.74
CA VAL A 169 -22.72 -18.58 16.95
C VAL A 169 -21.57 -18.93 16.02
N GLU A 170 -21.24 -18.00 15.13
CA GLU A 170 -20.08 -18.01 14.23
C GLU A 170 -19.00 -17.06 14.77
N VAL A 171 -17.72 -17.44 14.65
CA VAL A 171 -16.59 -16.60 14.99
C VAL A 171 -15.66 -16.49 13.79
N VAL A 172 -15.24 -15.27 13.47
CA VAL A 172 -14.23 -14.97 12.46
C VAL A 172 -13.17 -14.07 13.10
N ALA A 173 -11.90 -14.45 13.10
CA ALA A 173 -10.83 -13.64 13.67
C ALA A 173 -9.61 -13.58 12.75
N SER A 174 -8.89 -12.47 12.80
CA SER A 174 -7.55 -12.27 12.25
C SER A 174 -6.72 -11.58 13.33
N LEU A 175 -5.81 -12.32 13.94
CA LEU A 175 -4.97 -11.85 15.03
C LEU A 175 -3.53 -11.82 14.58
N THR A 176 -2.84 -10.69 14.73
CA THR A 176 -1.39 -10.65 14.55
C THR A 176 -0.70 -9.75 15.57
N ASP A 177 0.51 -10.12 15.99
CA ASP A 177 1.40 -9.28 16.80
C ASP A 177 2.52 -8.63 15.96
N GLU A 178 2.52 -8.85 14.64
CA GLU A 178 3.53 -8.31 13.74
C GLU A 178 3.28 -6.81 13.52
N ASN A 179 4.12 -5.99 14.15
CA ASN A 179 4.25 -4.58 13.77
C ASN A 179 4.89 -4.52 12.38
N ILE A 180 4.08 -4.42 11.32
CA ILE A 180 4.58 -4.09 9.97
C ILE A 180 4.61 -2.56 9.87
N PRO A 181 5.79 -1.90 9.96
CA PRO A 181 5.89 -0.45 9.91
C PRO A 181 5.84 0.09 8.47
N ILE A 182 5.13 -0.57 7.56
CA ILE A 182 5.10 -0.21 6.14
C ILE A 182 3.72 0.35 5.82
N GLN A 183 3.64 1.64 5.55
CA GLN A 183 2.45 2.23 4.95
C GLN A 183 2.44 1.91 3.44
N PRO A 184 1.30 1.48 2.87
CA PRO A 184 1.23 1.15 1.45
C PRO A 184 1.28 2.41 0.58
N GLU A 185 1.95 2.41 -0.57
CA GLU A 185 2.10 3.61 -1.43
C GLU A 185 0.85 3.96 -2.28
N GLY A 186 -0.37 3.58 -1.87
CA GLY A 186 -1.62 3.94 -2.56
C GLY A 186 -1.75 3.50 -4.03
N ASN A 187 -0.80 2.72 -4.57
CA ASN A 187 -0.73 2.32 -5.97
C ASN A 187 -1.86 1.36 -6.39
N THR A 188 -2.52 0.71 -5.44
CA THR A 188 -3.65 -0.22 -5.68
C THR A 188 -4.87 0.13 -4.83
N GLN A 189 -6.04 -0.33 -5.25
CA GLN A 189 -7.28 -0.14 -4.52
C GLN A 189 -7.41 -1.09 -3.30
N THR A 190 -6.78 -2.27 -3.33
CA THR A 190 -7.12 -3.39 -2.44
C THR A 190 -6.12 -3.67 -1.31
N LEU A 191 -4.92 -3.07 -1.31
CA LEU A 191 -3.84 -3.45 -0.38
C LEU A 191 -4.13 -3.21 1.13
N GLN A 192 -5.22 -2.52 1.46
CA GLN A 192 -5.49 -1.99 2.80
C GLN A 192 -6.10 -3.00 3.78
N GLU A 193 -6.50 -4.17 3.30
CA GLU A 193 -7.21 -5.18 4.11
C GLU A 193 -6.26 -6.14 4.86
N ILE A 194 -4.96 -6.10 4.57
CA ILE A 194 -3.98 -7.07 5.07
C ILE A 194 -3.55 -6.77 6.53
N ASP A 195 -3.73 -5.55 7.01
CA ASP A 195 -3.22 -5.09 8.32
C ASP A 195 -4.28 -5.00 9.43
N LYS A 196 -5.48 -5.58 9.26
CA LYS A 196 -6.55 -5.50 10.27
C LYS A 196 -6.47 -6.63 11.31
N ILE A 197 -6.32 -6.26 12.58
CA ILE A 197 -6.33 -7.19 13.72
C ILE A 197 -7.72 -7.18 14.34
N PHE A 198 -8.55 -8.22 14.16
CA PHE A 198 -9.92 -8.25 14.68
C PHE A 198 -10.43 -9.62 15.12
N ILE A 199 -11.49 -9.63 15.94
CA ILE A 199 -12.32 -10.79 16.27
C ILE A 199 -13.78 -10.39 16.07
N GLN A 200 -14.47 -11.05 15.16
CA GLN A 200 -15.90 -10.94 14.93
C GLN A 200 -16.61 -12.17 15.51
N VAL A 201 -17.66 -11.92 16.28
CA VAL A 201 -18.58 -12.95 16.78
C VAL A 201 -19.96 -12.61 16.23
N LYS A 202 -20.57 -13.53 15.49
CA LYS A 202 -21.89 -13.36 14.89
C LYS A 202 -22.82 -14.41 15.47
N SER A 203 -24.00 -14.00 15.87
CA SER A 203 -25.11 -14.87 16.24
C SER A 203 -26.35 -14.50 15.42
N LYS A 204 -27.49 -15.14 15.66
CA LYS A 204 -28.73 -14.87 14.92
C LYS A 204 -29.14 -13.40 14.96
N ASN A 205 -29.03 -12.78 16.14
CA ASN A 205 -29.54 -11.43 16.42
C ASN A 205 -28.48 -10.50 17.07
N LEU A 206 -27.26 -10.99 17.31
CA LEU A 206 -26.21 -10.27 18.01
C LEU A 206 -24.89 -10.39 17.25
N PHE A 207 -24.18 -9.28 17.09
CA PHE A 207 -22.91 -9.21 16.39
C PHE A 207 -21.93 -8.40 17.24
N ALA A 208 -20.71 -8.89 17.45
CA ALA A 208 -19.66 -8.18 18.13
C ALA A 208 -18.39 -8.18 17.28
N THR A 209 -17.66 -7.08 17.26
CA THR A 209 -16.35 -6.95 16.62
C THR A 209 -15.39 -6.32 17.61
N PHE A 210 -14.26 -6.97 17.85
CA PHE A 210 -13.18 -6.49 18.70
C PHE A 210 -11.93 -6.26 17.87
N GLY A 211 -11.09 -5.30 18.25
CA GLY A 211 -9.89 -4.93 17.51
C GLY A 211 -10.16 -3.84 16.48
N ASP A 212 -9.53 -3.93 15.32
CA ASP A 212 -9.59 -2.98 14.23
C ASP A 212 -10.84 -3.16 13.38
N TYR A 213 -11.60 -2.09 13.21
CA TYR A 213 -12.74 -2.06 12.31
C TYR A 213 -12.93 -0.66 11.73
N ASP A 214 -13.56 -0.60 10.58
CA ASP A 214 -14.00 0.66 10.01
C ASP A 214 -15.46 0.87 10.43
N ILE A 215 -15.84 2.13 10.61
CA ILE A 215 -17.25 2.52 10.70
C ILE A 215 -17.59 3.43 9.54
N GLY A 216 -18.69 3.09 8.85
CA GLY A 216 -19.35 3.90 7.83
C GLY A 216 -20.69 4.44 8.30
N TYR A 217 -21.50 4.95 7.37
CA TYR A 217 -22.59 5.90 7.63
C TYR A 217 -23.70 5.55 8.62
N GLN A 218 -23.77 4.34 9.18
CA GLN A 218 -24.48 4.05 10.44
C GLN A 218 -23.83 2.87 11.20
N LEU A 219 -22.51 2.93 11.43
CA LEU A 219 -21.71 1.93 12.17
C LEU A 219 -21.73 0.48 11.63
N SER A 220 -22.41 0.16 10.51
CA SER A 220 -22.43 -1.17 9.89
C SER A 220 -21.47 -1.31 8.70
N ASP A 221 -20.83 -2.48 8.59
CA ASP A 221 -19.97 -2.85 7.44
C ASP A 221 -20.81 -3.30 6.23
N ASP A 222 -22.06 -3.73 6.47
CA ASP A 222 -23.01 -4.13 5.44
C ASP A 222 -23.90 -2.96 5.01
N LYS A 223 -24.11 -2.84 3.69
CA LYS A 223 -25.04 -1.92 3.01
C LYS A 223 -26.53 -2.13 3.38
N ASN A 224 -26.83 -3.00 4.35
CA ASN A 224 -28.18 -3.33 4.81
C ASN A 224 -28.50 -2.57 6.10
N LEU A 225 -28.77 -1.28 5.97
CA LEU A 225 -29.37 -0.46 7.01
C LEU A 225 -30.86 -0.26 6.70
N TYR A 226 -31.72 -0.16 7.72
CA TYR A 226 -33.13 0.19 7.52
C TYR A 226 -33.28 1.61 6.94
N PHE A 227 -32.32 2.50 7.25
CA PHE A 227 -32.12 3.76 6.53
C PHE A 227 -31.16 3.54 5.36
N LYS A 228 -31.68 3.56 4.13
CA LYS A 228 -30.83 3.61 2.93
C LYS A 228 -30.10 4.96 2.79
N ASP A 229 -30.66 6.02 3.37
CA ASP A 229 -30.14 7.38 3.32
C ASP A 229 -29.45 7.74 4.65
N ALA A 230 -28.13 7.96 4.62
CA ALA A 230 -27.36 8.43 5.77
C ALA A 230 -27.97 9.70 6.40
N PRO A 231 -27.89 9.90 7.73
CA PRO A 231 -28.19 11.19 8.33
C PRO A 231 -27.25 12.26 7.75
N GLU A 232 -27.80 13.43 7.45
CA GLU A 232 -27.03 14.57 6.96
C GLU A 232 -26.13 15.11 8.07
N PHE A 233 -26.66 15.30 9.28
CA PHE A 233 -25.92 15.91 10.39
C PHE A 233 -25.01 14.91 11.12
N ALA A 234 -25.39 13.63 11.20
CA ALA A 234 -24.63 12.53 11.83
C ALA A 234 -23.79 11.70 10.85
N PHE A 235 -23.24 12.36 9.83
CA PHE A 235 -22.38 11.74 8.83
C PHE A 235 -20.99 11.47 9.41
N VAL A 236 -20.72 10.23 9.87
CA VAL A 236 -19.43 9.86 10.51
C VAL A 236 -18.77 8.68 9.82
N ARG A 237 -17.48 8.80 9.53
CA ARG A 237 -16.62 7.71 9.06
C ARG A 237 -15.29 7.72 9.81
N ARG A 238 -14.97 6.62 10.48
CA ARG A 238 -13.74 6.49 11.29
C ARG A 238 -13.11 5.11 11.14
N ARG A 239 -11.78 5.08 11.24
CA ARG A 239 -11.02 3.85 11.49
C ARG A 239 -10.81 3.72 12.98
N LEU A 240 -11.35 2.66 13.56
CA LEU A 240 -11.41 2.48 15.01
C LEU A 240 -10.69 1.22 15.45
N GLN A 241 -10.18 1.27 16.67
CA GLN A 241 -9.62 0.12 17.37
C GLN A 241 -10.31 -0.01 18.73
N GLY A 242 -11.11 -1.06 18.94
CA GLY A 242 -11.87 -1.24 20.18
C GLY A 242 -12.95 -2.32 20.07
N GLY A 243 -14.12 -2.07 20.65
CA GLY A 243 -15.28 -2.96 20.57
C GLY A 243 -16.47 -2.30 19.86
N LYS A 244 -17.08 -3.03 18.94
CA LYS A 244 -18.36 -2.71 18.29
C LYS A 244 -19.35 -3.83 18.62
N PHE A 245 -20.57 -3.47 19.01
CA PHE A 245 -21.64 -4.40 19.37
C PHE A 245 -22.89 -4.00 18.62
N GLN A 246 -23.57 -4.95 18.00
CA GLN A 246 -24.80 -4.76 17.26
C GLN A 246 -25.84 -5.77 17.72
N GLY A 247 -27.08 -5.32 17.87
CA GLY A 247 -28.22 -6.18 18.18
C GLY A 247 -29.38 -5.88 17.26
N GLU A 248 -29.99 -6.91 16.71
CA GLU A 248 -31.14 -6.84 15.82
C GLU A 248 -32.33 -7.56 16.45
N LEU A 249 -33.48 -6.88 16.49
CA LEU A 249 -34.72 -7.40 17.04
C LEU A 249 -35.82 -7.22 16.00
N GLU A 250 -36.44 -8.30 15.57
CA GLU A 250 -37.64 -8.29 14.73
C GLU A 250 -38.80 -8.93 15.50
N GLN A 251 -39.83 -8.12 15.83
CA GLN A 251 -41.05 -8.58 16.47
C GLN A 251 -42.27 -7.92 15.84
N GLY A 252 -43.00 -8.68 15.00
CA GLY A 252 -44.23 -8.21 14.35
C GLY A 252 -44.00 -6.94 13.53
N PHE A 253 -44.58 -5.82 13.99
CA PHE A 253 -44.52 -4.50 13.35
C PHE A 253 -43.28 -3.66 13.71
N LEU A 254 -42.38 -4.19 14.55
CA LEU A 254 -41.16 -3.52 15.01
C LEU A 254 -39.93 -4.28 14.51
N LYS A 255 -39.04 -3.57 13.80
CA LYS A 255 -37.66 -4.01 13.53
C LYS A 255 -36.70 -2.98 14.09
N THR A 256 -35.82 -3.37 15.00
CA THR A 256 -34.85 -2.48 15.64
C THR A 256 -33.45 -3.01 15.43
N ARG A 257 -32.52 -2.11 15.12
CA ARG A 257 -31.08 -2.37 15.12
C ARG A 257 -30.39 -1.35 16.01
N ASN A 258 -29.72 -1.84 17.04
CA ASN A 258 -28.89 -1.01 17.91
C ASN A 258 -27.42 -1.33 17.62
N THR A 259 -26.60 -0.30 17.45
CA THR A 259 -25.15 -0.41 17.36
C THR A 259 -24.50 0.46 18.41
N PHE A 260 -23.54 -0.09 19.11
CA PHE A 260 -22.77 0.55 20.17
C PHE A 260 -21.29 0.33 19.92
N THR A 261 -20.47 1.35 20.13
CA THR A 261 -19.04 1.29 19.82
C THR A 261 -18.25 2.07 20.86
N ILE A 262 -17.19 1.44 21.38
CA ILE A 262 -16.19 2.06 22.26
C ILE A 262 -14.84 1.73 21.66
N ALA A 263 -14.07 2.74 21.29
CA ALA A 263 -12.79 2.55 20.64
C ALA A 263 -11.83 3.71 20.84
N SER A 264 -10.60 3.52 20.38
CA SER A 264 -9.70 4.61 20.04
C SER A 264 -9.80 4.92 18.55
N SER A 265 -9.82 6.21 18.19
CA SER A 265 -9.74 6.67 16.79
C SER A 265 -8.28 6.74 16.35
N ARG A 266 -7.99 6.23 15.15
CA ARG A 266 -6.62 6.28 14.58
C ARG A 266 -6.21 7.67 14.07
N GLY A 267 -7.15 8.59 13.86
CA GLY A 267 -6.83 9.93 13.37
C GLY A 267 -7.98 10.93 13.36
N LYS A 268 -7.67 12.10 12.80
CA LYS A 268 -8.54 13.28 12.67
C LYS A 268 -8.98 13.46 11.23
N PHE A 269 -10.20 13.96 11.02
CA PHE A 269 -10.72 14.23 9.68
C PHE A 269 -10.27 15.62 9.20
N ALA A 270 -9.88 15.71 7.93
CA ALA A 270 -9.64 16.98 7.26
C ALA A 270 -10.24 16.96 5.85
N THR A 271 -10.66 18.14 5.40
CA THR A 271 -10.97 18.40 3.99
C THR A 271 -10.02 19.47 3.47
N ASN A 272 -9.40 19.21 2.31
CA ASN A 272 -8.61 20.21 1.61
C ASN A 272 -9.31 20.61 0.31
N TYR A 273 -9.31 21.91 0.01
CA TYR A 273 -9.87 22.49 -1.20
C TYR A 273 -8.76 23.26 -1.93
N PHE A 274 -8.46 22.89 -3.17
CA PHE A 274 -7.49 23.58 -4.00
C PHE A 274 -7.80 23.39 -5.49
N ASN A 275 -7.29 24.28 -6.34
CA ASN A 275 -7.37 24.10 -7.78
C ASN A 275 -6.11 23.41 -8.30
N GLY A 276 -6.24 22.68 -9.40
CA GLY A 276 -5.11 22.15 -10.14
C GLY A 276 -4.21 23.25 -10.70
N VAL A 277 -3.07 22.86 -11.26
CA VAL A 277 -2.17 23.78 -11.97
C VAL A 277 -2.07 23.34 -13.43
N ASP A 278 -2.12 24.31 -14.36
CA ASP A 278 -2.02 24.01 -15.78
C ASP A 278 -0.74 23.23 -16.11
N GLY A 279 -0.91 22.10 -16.78
CA GLY A 279 0.22 21.28 -17.21
C GLY A 279 0.75 20.30 -16.17
N LEU A 280 0.24 20.28 -14.93
CA LEU A 280 0.80 19.50 -13.83
C LEU A 280 -0.21 18.49 -13.27
N GLN A 281 0.19 17.22 -13.19
CA GLN A 281 -0.65 16.15 -12.61
C GLN A 281 -0.45 15.93 -11.11
N GLY A 282 0.41 16.71 -10.46
CA GLY A 282 0.78 16.56 -9.04
C GLY A 282 2.29 16.29 -8.90
N PRO A 283 2.76 15.82 -7.74
CA PRO A 283 2.00 15.63 -6.50
C PRO A 283 1.41 16.95 -5.96
N TYR A 284 0.20 16.85 -5.42
CA TYR A 284 -0.47 17.90 -4.65
C TYR A 284 -0.42 17.52 -3.17
N LYS A 285 0.22 18.35 -2.35
CA LYS A 285 0.41 18.09 -0.92
C LYS A 285 -0.84 18.43 -0.12
N LEU A 286 -1.28 17.50 0.71
CA LEU A 286 -2.37 17.65 1.67
C LEU A 286 -1.84 18.19 3.00
N THR A 287 -2.70 18.89 3.72
CA THR A 287 -2.42 19.47 5.04
C THR A 287 -3.50 19.11 6.04
N GLY A 288 -3.11 18.99 7.31
CA GLY A 288 -4.03 18.78 8.42
C GLY A 288 -5.00 19.94 8.63
N GLN A 289 -5.95 19.77 9.54
CA GLN A 289 -7.02 20.71 9.82
C GLN A 289 -6.52 22.10 10.25
N ASN A 290 -5.35 22.19 10.87
CA ASN A 290 -4.74 23.46 11.30
C ASN A 290 -3.59 23.91 10.38
N GLY A 291 -3.46 23.30 9.19
CA GLY A 291 -2.41 23.62 8.22
C GLY A 291 -1.10 22.86 8.42
N GLU A 292 -1.11 21.79 9.24
CA GLU A 292 0.05 20.92 9.45
C GLU A 292 0.47 20.27 8.12
N ARG A 293 1.75 20.40 7.73
CA ARG A 293 2.29 19.82 6.48
C ARG A 293 2.91 18.43 6.66
N ASP A 294 3.28 18.07 7.88
CA ASP A 294 3.93 16.80 8.21
C ASP A 294 2.90 15.88 8.88
N ILE A 295 1.95 15.41 8.06
CA ILE A 295 0.86 14.54 8.47
C ILE A 295 0.99 13.19 7.76
N ILE A 296 0.54 12.13 8.41
CA ILE A 296 0.42 10.81 7.78
C ILE A 296 -1.05 10.56 7.51
N VAL A 297 -1.41 10.43 6.24
CA VAL A 297 -2.79 10.13 5.84
C VAL A 297 -3.09 8.66 6.13
N ILE A 298 -4.24 8.37 6.74
CA ILE A 298 -4.65 7.00 7.05
C ILE A 298 -5.10 6.34 5.76
N ALA A 299 -4.35 5.31 5.35
CA ALA A 299 -4.47 4.66 4.06
C ALA A 299 -5.89 4.18 3.73
N GLY A 300 -6.61 4.80 2.80
CA GLY A 300 -7.95 4.37 2.37
C GLY A 300 -9.11 5.13 2.98
N THR A 301 -8.79 6.13 3.79
CA THR A 301 -9.79 7.07 4.30
C THR A 301 -10.08 8.20 3.31
N GLU A 302 -9.19 8.41 2.34
CA GLU A 302 -9.30 9.49 1.36
C GLU A 302 -10.46 9.30 0.38
N LYS A 303 -11.17 10.40 0.07
CA LYS A 303 -12.08 10.54 -1.05
C LYS A 303 -11.67 11.80 -1.81
N VAL A 304 -11.15 11.60 -3.00
CA VAL A 304 -10.72 12.69 -3.90
C VAL A 304 -11.87 12.99 -4.85
N TYR A 305 -12.17 14.27 -5.02
CA TYR A 305 -13.16 14.76 -5.96
C TYR A 305 -12.53 15.78 -6.91
N VAL A 306 -12.84 15.70 -8.19
CA VAL A 306 -12.42 16.67 -9.21
C VAL A 306 -13.68 17.19 -9.89
N ASP A 307 -13.92 18.51 -9.79
CA ASP A 307 -15.12 19.18 -10.29
C ASP A 307 -16.44 18.57 -9.73
N GLY A 308 -16.38 18.10 -8.48
CA GLY A 308 -17.49 17.44 -7.78
C GLY A 308 -17.62 15.94 -8.06
N GLU A 309 -16.88 15.38 -9.01
CA GLU A 309 -16.91 13.94 -9.34
C GLU A 309 -15.93 13.15 -8.47
N ILE A 310 -16.36 12.01 -7.91
CA ILE A 310 -15.50 11.14 -7.10
C ILE A 310 -14.49 10.40 -7.96
N MET A 311 -13.21 10.49 -7.61
CA MET A 311 -12.10 9.85 -8.30
C MET A 311 -11.75 8.51 -7.66
N THR A 312 -11.26 7.58 -8.48
CA THR A 312 -10.88 6.24 -8.05
C THR A 312 -9.36 6.13 -7.86
N ARG A 313 -8.93 5.63 -6.70
CA ARG A 313 -7.50 5.39 -6.41
C ARG A 313 -6.96 4.20 -7.22
N GLY A 314 -5.73 4.33 -7.69
CA GLY A 314 -4.90 3.25 -8.22
C GLY A 314 -4.10 3.72 -9.44
N GLU A 315 -2.95 3.11 -9.67
CA GLU A 315 -2.05 3.44 -10.77
C GLU A 315 -2.68 3.21 -12.17
N SER A 316 -3.71 2.35 -12.21
CA SER A 316 -4.54 2.11 -13.40
C SER A 316 -5.84 2.94 -13.44
N ASN A 317 -6.11 3.72 -12.39
CA ASN A 317 -7.33 4.51 -12.15
C ASN A 317 -6.97 6.01 -12.14
N ASP A 318 -7.73 6.88 -11.47
CA ASP A 318 -7.66 8.34 -11.67
C ASP A 318 -6.49 9.02 -10.93
N TYR A 319 -6.09 8.50 -9.76
CA TYR A 319 -4.98 9.06 -8.97
C TYR A 319 -4.27 8.01 -8.11
N VAL A 320 -3.06 8.31 -7.69
CA VAL A 320 -2.30 7.61 -6.63
C VAL A 320 -2.01 8.58 -5.49
N ILE A 321 -1.77 8.04 -4.29
CA ILE A 321 -1.48 8.81 -3.09
C ILE A 321 -0.32 8.19 -2.33
N ASP A 322 0.66 9.01 -1.96
CA ASP A 322 1.66 8.65 -0.96
C ASP A 322 1.14 9.08 0.41
N TYR A 323 0.76 8.09 1.23
CA TYR A 323 0.21 8.33 2.56
C TYR A 323 1.22 8.89 3.55
N SER A 324 2.51 8.61 3.35
CA SER A 324 3.58 9.02 4.27
C SER A 324 3.95 10.50 4.09
N THR A 325 3.91 10.99 2.85
CA THR A 325 4.19 12.39 2.50
C THR A 325 2.91 13.24 2.35
N ALA A 326 1.75 12.59 2.39
CA ALA A 326 0.42 13.17 2.18
C ALA A 326 0.29 13.82 0.80
N GLU A 327 0.76 13.15 -0.25
CA GLU A 327 0.85 13.69 -1.61
C GLU A 327 -0.03 12.92 -2.61
N ILE A 328 -0.87 13.63 -3.38
CA ILE A 328 -1.74 13.05 -4.42
C ILE A 328 -1.20 13.34 -5.81
N THR A 329 -1.04 12.32 -6.65
CA THR A 329 -0.69 12.47 -8.07
C THR A 329 -1.80 11.88 -8.94
N PHE A 330 -2.35 12.68 -9.85
CA PHE A 330 -3.32 12.23 -10.84
C PHE A 330 -2.62 11.46 -11.96
N THR A 331 -3.26 10.41 -12.46
CA THR A 331 -2.71 9.61 -13.56
C THR A 331 -3.07 10.25 -14.91
N PRO A 332 -2.49 9.76 -16.02
CA PRO A 332 -2.86 10.23 -17.36
C PRO A 332 -4.33 9.98 -17.76
N ASN A 333 -5.16 9.35 -16.92
CA ASN A 333 -6.58 9.12 -17.19
C ASN A 333 -7.43 10.40 -17.11
N ARG A 334 -6.96 11.43 -16.38
CA ARG A 334 -7.70 12.67 -16.21
C ARG A 334 -6.76 13.87 -16.25
N LEU A 335 -6.91 14.72 -17.27
CA LEU A 335 -6.16 15.97 -17.37
C LEU A 335 -6.55 16.94 -16.24
N ILE A 336 -5.59 17.25 -15.38
CA ILE A 336 -5.69 18.35 -14.41
C ILE A 336 -5.21 19.68 -15.01
N THR A 337 -5.96 20.76 -14.77
CA THR A 337 -5.67 22.13 -15.23
C THR A 337 -5.94 23.15 -14.12
N SER A 338 -5.67 24.43 -14.37
CA SER A 338 -6.02 25.51 -13.43
C SER A 338 -7.53 25.65 -13.18
N ALA A 339 -8.37 25.06 -14.04
CA ALA A 339 -9.82 25.07 -13.92
C ALA A 339 -10.37 23.88 -13.11
N SER A 340 -9.55 22.85 -12.86
CA SER A 340 -9.94 21.65 -12.12
C SER A 340 -10.05 21.96 -10.64
N ARG A 341 -11.25 21.84 -10.06
CA ARG A 341 -11.50 22.08 -8.64
C ARG A 341 -11.34 20.77 -7.88
N ILE A 342 -10.34 20.69 -7.00
CA ILE A 342 -9.98 19.46 -6.30
C ILE A 342 -10.41 19.58 -4.84
N THR A 343 -11.19 18.61 -4.38
CA THR A 343 -11.55 18.46 -2.96
C THR A 343 -11.10 17.11 -2.47
N VAL A 344 -10.44 17.05 -1.32
CA VAL A 344 -9.96 15.79 -0.75
C VAL A 344 -10.43 15.70 0.69
N ASP A 345 -11.30 14.73 0.98
CA ASP A 345 -11.65 14.35 2.35
C ASP A 345 -10.75 13.19 2.79
N PHE A 346 -10.11 13.26 3.95
CA PHE A 346 -9.24 12.18 4.43
C PHE A 346 -9.12 12.20 5.95
N GLN A 347 -8.65 11.09 6.53
CA GLN A 347 -8.20 11.08 7.93
C GLN A 347 -6.67 11.09 7.97
N TYR A 348 -6.11 11.74 8.97
CA TYR A 348 -4.66 11.79 9.19
C TYR A 348 -4.33 11.62 10.66
N THR A 349 -3.12 11.15 10.95
CA THR A 349 -2.57 11.10 12.30
C THR A 349 -1.44 12.10 12.45
N ASP A 350 -1.48 12.87 13.55
CA ASP A 350 -0.43 13.78 14.01
C ASP A 350 0.39 13.19 15.18
N ARG A 351 -0.05 12.01 15.68
CA ARG A 351 0.47 11.27 16.84
C ARG A 351 0.70 12.12 18.09
N LYS A 352 -0.10 13.16 18.32
CA LYS A 352 0.05 14.06 19.49
C LYS A 352 -0.66 13.53 20.74
N TYR A 353 -1.92 13.11 20.61
CA TYR A 353 -2.73 12.57 21.71
C TYR A 353 -3.40 11.26 21.30
N ALA A 354 -3.59 10.35 22.27
CA ALA A 354 -4.50 9.23 22.09
C ALA A 354 -5.94 9.77 22.01
N ARG A 355 -6.79 9.20 21.14
CA ARG A 355 -8.14 9.72 20.90
C ARG A 355 -9.18 8.68 21.25
N ASN A 356 -10.14 9.04 22.09
CA ASN A 356 -11.25 8.18 22.51
C ASN A 356 -12.45 8.43 21.61
N PHE A 357 -13.11 7.35 21.19
CA PHE A 357 -14.30 7.37 20.37
C PHE A 357 -15.40 6.52 21.02
N PHE A 358 -16.57 7.12 21.20
CA PHE A 358 -17.79 6.44 21.62
C PHE A 358 -18.89 6.75 20.61
N GLY A 359 -19.67 5.73 20.24
CA GLY A 359 -20.79 5.91 19.33
C GLY A 359 -21.95 4.98 19.67
N PHE A 360 -23.16 5.48 19.53
CA PHE A 360 -24.40 4.74 19.70
C PHE A 360 -25.35 5.12 18.57
N VAL A 361 -25.92 4.13 17.88
CA VAL A 361 -26.92 4.32 16.82
C VAL A 361 -28.05 3.33 17.04
N SER A 362 -29.30 3.81 17.02
CA SER A 362 -30.51 3.00 17.12
C SER A 362 -31.43 3.30 15.93
N ASP A 363 -31.53 2.35 15.01
CA ASP A 363 -32.43 2.42 13.85
C ASP A 363 -33.66 1.55 14.10
N ASN A 364 -34.85 2.16 14.02
CA ASN A 364 -36.12 1.52 14.33
C ASN A 364 -37.07 1.66 13.14
N LEU A 365 -37.64 0.55 12.70
CA LEU A 365 -38.65 0.46 11.66
C LEU A 365 -39.96 -0.01 12.30
N LEU A 366 -41.00 0.80 12.16
CA LEU A 366 -42.27 0.70 12.87
C LEU A 366 -43.43 0.68 11.87
N PHE A 367 -44.55 0.07 12.26
CA PHE A 367 -45.82 0.07 11.51
C PHE A 367 -45.70 -0.47 10.08
N ASP A 368 -45.16 -1.67 9.91
CA ASP A 368 -44.94 -2.32 8.60
C ASP A 368 -44.14 -1.44 7.64
N GLU A 369 -42.99 -0.95 8.12
CA GLU A 369 -42.03 -0.15 7.33
C GLU A 369 -42.52 1.25 6.91
N LYS A 370 -43.59 1.74 7.55
CA LYS A 370 -44.13 3.09 7.31
C LYS A 370 -43.44 4.18 8.14
N PHE A 371 -42.85 3.85 9.28
CA PHE A 371 -42.16 4.83 10.12
C PHE A 371 -40.74 4.37 10.46
N ASN A 372 -39.75 5.18 10.11
CA ASN A 372 -38.35 4.92 10.41
C ASN A 372 -37.86 5.98 11.39
N LEU A 373 -37.27 5.57 12.50
CA LEU A 373 -36.71 6.44 13.53
C LEU A 373 -35.25 6.03 13.80
N SER A 374 -34.31 6.94 13.54
CA SER A 374 -32.89 6.79 13.84
C SER A 374 -32.49 7.76 14.95
N VAL A 375 -31.77 7.26 15.94
CA VAL A 375 -31.13 8.06 16.99
C VAL A 375 -29.64 7.78 16.94
N SER A 376 -28.80 8.81 16.86
CA SER A 376 -27.35 8.67 16.85
C SER A 376 -26.71 9.57 17.91
N TYR A 377 -25.68 9.06 18.59
CA TYR A 377 -24.83 9.84 19.49
C TYR A 377 -23.38 9.45 19.26
N PHE A 378 -22.50 10.45 19.14
CA PHE A 378 -21.08 10.27 18.94
C PHE A 378 -20.29 11.20 19.85
N TYR A 379 -19.18 10.70 20.38
CA TYR A 379 -18.21 11.43 21.19
C TYR A 379 -16.81 11.06 20.69
N ASP A 380 -16.07 12.04 20.17
CA ASP A 380 -14.74 11.89 19.58
C ASP A 380 -13.81 12.94 20.21
N ALA A 381 -12.88 12.51 21.09
CA ALA A 381 -12.10 13.43 21.91
C ALA A 381 -10.65 12.99 22.12
N ASP A 382 -9.73 13.94 22.03
CA ASP A 382 -8.33 13.75 22.41
C ASP A 382 -8.23 13.55 23.93
N ASN A 383 -7.45 12.57 24.37
CA ASN A 383 -7.19 12.34 25.78
C ASN A 383 -6.06 13.26 26.24
N LYS A 384 -6.42 14.38 26.87
CA LYS A 384 -5.48 15.36 27.40
C LYS A 384 -4.47 14.82 28.41
N ASN A 385 -4.74 13.65 29.02
CA ASN A 385 -3.88 12.99 30.00
C ASN A 385 -2.99 11.88 29.38
N ALA A 386 -3.12 11.60 28.09
CA ALA A 386 -2.34 10.56 27.40
C ALA A 386 -1.67 11.12 26.12
N PRO A 387 -0.69 12.04 26.25
CA PRO A 387 0.13 12.46 25.12
C PRO A 387 1.00 11.30 24.63
N ILE A 388 1.23 11.23 23.31
CA ILE A 388 2.00 10.15 22.67
C ILE A 388 3.40 10.65 22.32
N ASP A 389 3.53 11.44 21.25
CA ASP A 389 4.84 11.93 20.78
C ASP A 389 5.20 13.33 21.33
N ILE A 390 4.51 13.81 22.36
CA ILE A 390 4.78 15.12 23.00
C ILE A 390 5.00 14.99 24.51
N ALA A 391 5.94 15.78 25.02
CA ALA A 391 6.09 16.01 26.45
C ALA A 391 5.63 17.44 26.76
N LEU A 392 4.52 17.57 27.49
CA LEU A 392 4.03 18.87 27.94
C LEU A 392 4.61 19.20 29.31
N THR A 393 5.25 20.36 29.42
CA THR A 393 5.65 20.93 30.70
C THR A 393 4.48 21.66 31.36
N GLN A 394 4.59 21.97 32.65
CA GLN A 394 3.58 22.76 33.35
C GLN A 394 3.35 24.15 32.70
N SER A 395 4.42 24.78 32.20
CA SER A 395 4.34 26.03 31.45
C SER A 395 3.58 25.87 30.12
N ASP A 396 3.78 24.75 29.42
CA ASP A 396 3.01 24.45 28.19
C ASP A 396 1.51 24.35 28.49
N ILE A 397 1.13 23.72 29.60
CA ILE A 397 -0.28 23.59 30.03
C ILE A 397 -0.87 24.96 30.39
N GLU A 398 -0.10 25.85 31.00
CA GLU A 398 -0.55 27.23 31.30
C GLU A 398 -0.74 28.08 30.04
N ILE A 399 0.14 27.90 29.04
CA ILE A 399 -0.05 28.49 27.71
C ILE A 399 -1.35 27.96 27.09
N LEU A 400 -1.59 26.64 27.12
CA LEU A 400 -2.83 26.07 26.61
C LEU A 400 -4.06 26.61 27.35
N ARG A 401 -4.04 26.68 28.70
CA ARG A 401 -5.13 27.25 29.51
C ARG A 401 -5.47 28.70 29.16
N SER A 402 -4.47 29.51 28.85
CA SER A 402 -4.63 30.93 28.52
C SER A 402 -4.88 31.21 27.02
N SER A 403 -4.69 30.21 26.16
CA SER A 403 -4.82 30.37 24.70
C SER A 403 -6.26 30.42 24.18
N GLY A 404 -7.24 29.93 24.97
CA GLY A 404 -8.62 29.75 24.51
C GLY A 404 -8.66 28.85 23.27
N ASP A 405 -9.46 29.24 22.28
CA ASP A 405 -9.62 28.51 21.03
C ASP A 405 -8.58 28.84 19.94
N ASN A 406 -7.64 29.77 20.20
CA ASN A 406 -6.75 30.29 19.17
C ASN A 406 -5.38 29.55 19.13
N PRO A 407 -5.07 28.79 18.06
CA PRO A 407 -3.81 28.06 17.95
C PRO A 407 -2.57 28.97 17.89
N PHE A 408 -2.69 30.23 17.44
CA PHE A 408 -1.58 31.19 17.44
C PHE A 408 -1.26 31.77 18.83
N LYS A 409 -2.14 31.58 19.82
CA LYS A 409 -1.83 31.86 21.22
C LYS A 409 -1.23 30.65 21.93
N ALA A 410 -1.44 29.44 21.39
CA ALA A 410 -0.86 28.19 21.89
C ALA A 410 0.54 27.95 21.31
N ILE A 411 1.47 28.88 21.52
CA ILE A 411 2.83 28.82 20.95
C ILE A 411 3.89 28.99 22.04
N LYS A 412 5.05 28.38 21.83
CA LYS A 412 6.27 28.67 22.59
C LYS A 412 7.43 29.01 21.67
N SER A 413 8.48 29.60 22.24
CA SER A 413 9.73 29.86 21.52
C SER A 413 10.31 28.56 20.98
N GLY A 414 10.68 28.55 19.70
CA GLY A 414 11.44 27.45 19.07
C GLY A 414 12.95 27.58 19.26
N VAL A 415 13.41 28.61 19.97
CA VAL A 415 14.83 28.94 20.14
C VAL A 415 15.37 28.29 21.42
N ASN A 416 16.36 27.41 21.27
CA ASN A 416 17.07 26.78 22.39
C ASN A 416 18.54 27.17 22.37
N PHE A 417 19.06 27.68 23.50
CA PHE A 417 20.49 27.91 23.68
C PHE A 417 21.18 26.61 24.08
N VAL A 418 22.11 26.13 23.25
CA VAL A 418 22.81 24.84 23.44
C VAL A 418 24.28 25.01 23.84
N GLY A 419 24.81 26.23 23.76
CA GLY A 419 26.14 26.60 24.26
C GLY A 419 27.30 26.19 23.35
N PHE A 420 28.51 26.21 23.91
CA PHE A 420 29.77 25.99 23.21
C PHE A 420 30.36 24.61 23.50
N ASP A 421 30.94 23.95 22.50
CA ASP A 421 31.67 22.70 22.67
C ASP A 421 33.18 22.98 22.78
N SER A 422 33.67 23.06 24.02
CA SER A 422 35.10 23.29 24.29
C SER A 422 36.01 22.19 23.76
N SER A 423 35.51 20.98 23.51
CA SER A 423 36.32 19.87 22.98
C SER A 423 36.54 19.99 21.47
N LYS A 424 35.56 20.54 20.74
CA LYS A 424 35.61 20.71 19.28
C LYS A 424 35.95 22.14 18.85
N GLY A 425 35.86 23.11 19.76
CA GLY A 425 36.15 24.52 19.47
C GLY A 425 35.08 25.23 18.64
N ILE A 426 33.86 24.68 18.60
CA ILE A 426 32.71 25.16 17.80
C ILE A 426 31.46 25.34 18.69
N GLY A 427 30.48 26.11 18.23
CA GLY A 427 29.16 26.15 18.86
C GLY A 427 28.47 24.78 18.80
N ARG A 428 27.71 24.41 19.83
CA ARG A 428 26.90 23.16 19.84
C ARG A 428 25.64 23.27 18.98
N GLY A 429 25.30 24.47 18.52
CA GLY A 429 24.12 24.77 17.73
C GLY A 429 24.43 24.90 16.24
N GLN A 430 23.44 25.41 15.51
CA GLN A 430 23.50 25.60 14.05
C GLN A 430 23.21 27.05 13.65
N TYR A 431 22.72 27.87 14.59
CA TYR A 431 22.30 29.24 14.34
C TYR A 431 23.03 30.23 15.24
N VAL A 432 23.40 31.36 14.65
CA VAL A 432 23.93 32.55 15.33
C VAL A 432 22.79 33.55 15.50
N LYS A 433 22.64 34.11 16.69
CA LYS A 433 21.70 35.21 16.94
C LYS A 433 22.35 36.52 16.51
N LYS A 434 21.71 37.26 15.60
CA LYS A 434 22.16 38.57 15.09
C LYS A 434 21.05 39.59 15.17
N ASP A 435 21.40 40.85 15.29
CA ASP A 435 20.42 41.94 15.21
C ASP A 435 20.48 42.59 13.84
N THR A 436 19.30 42.95 13.32
CA THR A 436 19.14 43.69 12.07
C THR A 436 18.14 44.82 12.26
N LEU A 437 18.18 45.83 11.38
CA LEU A 437 17.18 46.90 11.33
C LEU A 437 16.19 46.61 10.20
N ILE A 438 14.91 46.58 10.52
CA ILE A 438 13.80 46.47 9.55
C ILE A 438 12.83 47.59 9.87
N ASP A 439 12.56 48.45 8.88
CA ASP A 439 11.71 49.65 9.05
C ASP A 439 12.11 50.49 10.28
N SER A 440 13.43 50.72 10.46
CA SER A 440 14.02 51.44 11.59
C SER A 440 13.77 50.82 12.97
N THR A 441 13.28 49.58 13.04
CA THR A 441 13.08 48.82 14.28
C THR A 441 14.14 47.72 14.38
N ARG A 442 14.78 47.57 15.55
CA ARG A 442 15.73 46.49 15.80
C ARG A 442 14.97 45.17 15.93
N VAL A 443 15.37 44.17 15.14
CA VAL A 443 14.80 42.83 15.12
C VAL A 443 15.92 41.81 15.29
N GLU A 444 15.72 40.86 16.20
CA GLU A 444 16.63 39.75 16.40
C GLU A 444 16.33 38.64 15.37
N ILE A 445 17.36 38.15 14.69
CA ILE A 445 17.29 37.10 13.67
C ILE A 445 18.26 35.96 13.98
N PHE A 446 17.95 34.77 13.46
CA PHE A 446 18.76 33.57 13.60
C PHE A 446 19.34 33.20 12.24
N VAL A 447 20.66 33.29 12.11
CA VAL A 447 21.37 33.03 10.85
C VAL A 447 22.03 31.65 10.92
N TYR A 448 21.71 30.77 9.97
CA TYR A 448 22.28 29.43 9.88
C TYR A 448 23.78 29.50 9.58
N SER A 449 24.62 29.04 10.51
CA SER A 449 26.09 29.07 10.44
C SER A 449 26.70 27.91 11.26
N PRO A 450 26.47 26.64 10.89
CA PRO A 450 27.01 25.50 11.63
C PRO A 450 28.54 25.49 11.64
N GLY A 451 29.14 25.08 12.77
CA GLY A 451 30.60 25.10 12.98
C GLY A 451 31.15 26.44 13.47
N ASP A 452 30.38 27.52 13.43
CA ASP A 452 30.77 28.81 13.99
C ASP A 452 30.85 28.74 15.53
N LYS A 453 31.81 29.44 16.14
CA LYS A 453 31.90 29.56 17.61
C LYS A 453 30.69 30.27 18.20
N GLU A 454 30.06 31.15 17.44
CA GLU A 454 28.86 31.90 17.83
C GLU A 454 27.55 31.15 17.51
N ALA A 455 27.61 29.97 16.88
CA ALA A 455 26.45 29.13 16.60
C ALA A 455 25.95 28.42 17.86
N LEU A 456 25.46 29.19 18.82
CA LEU A 456 25.09 28.73 20.15
C LEU A 456 23.62 28.33 20.26
N TYR A 457 22.84 28.46 19.18
CA TYR A 457 21.40 28.24 19.17
C TYR A 457 21.01 27.06 18.28
N SER A 458 20.08 26.25 18.77
CA SER A 458 19.30 25.30 18.00
C SER A 458 17.88 25.85 17.87
N VAL A 459 17.43 26.07 16.64
CA VAL A 459 16.17 26.78 16.37
C VAL A 459 15.22 25.88 15.59
N SER A 460 14.06 25.63 16.16
CA SER A 460 12.94 24.95 15.52
C SER A 460 12.01 25.98 14.88
N PHE A 461 11.62 25.72 13.64
CA PHE A 461 10.72 26.59 12.88
C PHE A 461 9.41 25.88 12.58
N SER A 462 8.30 26.59 12.72
CA SER A 462 6.97 26.12 12.33
C SER A 462 6.46 26.87 11.11
N TYR A 463 5.76 26.17 10.23
CA TYR A 463 5.07 26.77 9.10
C TYR A 463 3.87 27.58 9.58
N VAL A 464 3.76 28.84 9.15
CA VAL A 464 2.67 29.75 9.55
C VAL A 464 1.84 30.26 8.36
N GLY A 465 2.17 29.81 7.15
CA GLY A 465 1.52 30.22 5.91
C GLY A 465 2.34 31.22 5.10
N PRO A 466 2.12 31.33 3.78
CA PRO A 466 2.88 32.22 2.92
C PRO A 466 2.60 33.69 3.29
N GLY A 467 3.64 34.51 3.41
CA GLY A 467 3.53 35.92 3.78
C GLY A 467 3.17 36.18 5.25
N LYS A 468 3.11 35.14 6.08
CA LYS A 468 2.85 35.23 7.53
C LYS A 468 4.09 34.94 8.38
N GLY A 469 5.19 34.51 7.77
CA GLY A 469 6.43 34.20 8.44
C GLY A 469 7.59 35.07 7.99
N ASP A 470 8.74 34.83 8.61
CA ASP A 470 9.95 35.64 8.42
C ASP A 470 11.06 34.86 7.70
N TYR A 471 10.94 33.53 7.68
CA TYR A 471 11.95 32.61 7.15
C TYR A 471 11.39 31.74 6.01
N ILE A 472 12.28 31.27 5.13
CA ILE A 472 12.01 30.23 4.15
C ILE A 472 12.87 29.00 4.43
N ARG A 473 12.33 27.80 4.18
CA ARG A 473 13.07 26.54 4.33
C ARG A 473 13.97 26.30 3.11
N LYS A 474 15.27 26.09 3.33
CA LYS A 474 16.25 25.76 2.28
C LYS A 474 16.70 24.29 2.29
N GLY A 475 16.45 23.56 3.38
CA GLY A 475 16.77 22.14 3.53
C GLY A 475 16.30 21.62 4.89
N ILE A 476 16.60 20.37 5.23
CA ILE A 476 16.41 19.86 6.60
C ILE A 476 17.18 20.72 7.60
N GLY A 477 16.48 21.24 8.63
CA GLY A 477 17.08 22.06 9.69
C GLY A 477 17.62 23.42 9.26
N LYS A 478 17.58 23.77 7.96
CA LYS A 478 18.14 25.00 7.39
C LYS A 478 17.05 25.97 6.94
N TYR A 479 16.98 27.09 7.64
CA TYR A 479 16.05 28.19 7.39
C TYR A 479 16.81 29.49 7.16
N GLU A 480 16.33 30.28 6.21
CA GLU A 480 16.93 31.56 5.84
C GLU A 480 15.94 32.69 6.08
N PHE A 481 16.41 33.74 6.75
CA PHE A 481 15.61 34.94 6.98
C PHE A 481 15.46 35.74 5.69
N VAL A 482 14.23 36.05 5.29
CA VAL A 482 13.92 36.79 4.05
C VAL A 482 13.26 38.15 4.29
N GLY A 483 13.00 38.49 5.55
CA GLY A 483 12.33 39.71 5.98
C GLY A 483 10.99 39.44 6.65
N LYS A 484 10.54 40.39 7.46
CA LYS A 484 9.30 40.28 8.23
C LYS A 484 8.09 40.10 7.30
N ASN A 485 7.28 39.07 7.55
CA ASN A 485 6.11 38.72 6.71
C ASN A 485 6.45 38.46 5.22
N LYS A 486 7.71 38.16 4.89
CA LYS A 486 8.14 37.81 3.52
C LYS A 486 8.43 36.33 3.34
N GLY A 487 8.39 35.55 4.42
CA GLY A 487 8.61 34.11 4.44
C GLY A 487 7.33 33.33 4.78
N GLU A 488 7.52 32.06 5.12
CA GLU A 488 6.43 31.14 5.47
C GLU A 488 6.60 30.47 6.84
N TYR A 489 7.74 30.71 7.50
CA TYR A 489 8.14 30.06 8.74
C TYR A 489 8.49 31.08 9.83
N LEU A 490 8.19 30.74 11.08
CA LEU A 490 8.60 31.49 12.28
C LEU A 490 9.37 30.57 13.25
N PRO A 491 10.31 31.11 14.06
CA PRO A 491 11.08 30.36 15.06
C PRO A 491 10.25 30.07 16.32
N ILE A 492 9.07 29.48 16.12
CA ILE A 492 8.09 29.13 17.15
C ILE A 492 7.74 27.64 17.05
N VAL A 493 7.19 27.09 18.12
CA VAL A 493 6.63 25.74 18.17
C VAL A 493 5.17 25.85 18.61
N PHE A 494 4.26 25.33 17.79
CA PHE A 494 2.86 25.18 18.16
C PHE A 494 2.72 24.09 19.23
N ILE A 495 2.00 24.41 20.30
CA ILE A 495 1.61 23.45 21.32
C ILE A 495 0.23 22.92 20.91
N PRO A 496 0.10 21.63 20.57
CA PRO A 496 -1.18 21.09 20.10
C PRO A 496 -2.20 21.12 21.25
N ALA A 497 -3.35 21.74 21.05
CA ALA A 497 -4.45 21.71 22.02
C ALA A 497 -5.30 20.43 21.83
N PRO A 498 -5.65 19.70 22.92
CA PRO A 498 -6.54 18.55 22.82
C PRO A 498 -7.98 19.00 22.54
N GLN A 499 -8.62 18.42 21.53
CA GLN A 499 -9.96 18.80 21.06
C GLN A 499 -11.02 17.77 21.48
N SER A 500 -12.30 18.16 21.60
CA SER A 500 -13.43 17.23 21.77
C SER A 500 -14.62 17.59 20.89
N SER A 501 -15.29 16.58 20.33
CA SER A 501 -16.50 16.74 19.53
C SER A 501 -17.57 15.76 20.01
N GLN A 502 -18.76 16.29 20.29
CA GLN A 502 -19.94 15.51 20.65
C GLN A 502 -21.06 15.85 19.68
N LEU A 503 -21.81 14.84 19.26
CA LEU A 503 -22.89 15.01 18.30
C LEU A 503 -24.04 14.07 18.66
N PHE A 504 -25.23 14.63 18.84
CA PHE A 504 -26.48 13.90 18.95
C PHE A 504 -27.33 14.19 17.71
N ASP A 505 -27.94 13.17 17.12
CA ASP A 505 -28.81 13.29 15.96
C ASP A 505 -30.07 12.44 16.13
N LEU A 506 -31.20 12.98 15.68
CA LEU A 506 -32.50 12.32 15.67
C LEU A 506 -33.12 12.50 14.29
N LYS A 507 -33.34 11.40 13.57
CA LYS A 507 -33.93 11.36 12.23
C LYS A 507 -35.21 10.53 12.22
N ALA A 508 -36.33 11.13 11.86
CA ALA A 508 -37.62 10.48 11.72
C ALA A 508 -38.12 10.60 10.28
N LYS A 509 -38.61 9.49 9.72
CA LYS A 509 -39.15 9.41 8.37
C LYS A 509 -40.49 8.67 8.41
N TYR A 510 -41.55 9.30 7.92
CA TYR A 510 -42.88 8.70 7.88
C TYR A 510 -43.39 8.62 6.45
N LYS A 511 -43.75 7.41 5.99
CA LYS A 511 -44.15 7.13 4.62
C LYS A 511 -45.59 6.61 4.57
N THR A 512 -46.34 7.18 3.65
CA THR A 512 -47.67 6.74 3.20
C THR A 512 -47.58 6.26 1.74
N GLU A 513 -48.69 5.90 1.11
CA GLU A 513 -48.68 5.48 -0.30
C GLU A 513 -48.16 6.57 -1.26
N LYS A 514 -48.48 7.84 -0.97
CA LYS A 514 -48.16 8.98 -1.86
C LYS A 514 -47.24 10.02 -1.23
N PHE A 515 -47.18 10.10 0.09
CA PHE A 515 -46.40 11.12 0.81
C PHE A 515 -45.32 10.50 1.69
N GLU A 516 -44.22 11.22 1.85
CA GLU A 516 -43.11 10.91 2.73
C GLU A 516 -42.70 12.19 3.48
N PHE A 517 -42.72 12.13 4.80
CA PHE A 517 -42.31 13.22 5.69
C PHE A 517 -40.95 12.89 6.29
N LEU A 518 -40.08 13.89 6.37
CA LEU A 518 -38.75 13.80 6.97
C LEU A 518 -38.62 14.85 8.06
N LEU A 519 -38.02 14.47 9.18
CA LEU A 519 -37.53 15.36 10.23
C LEU A 519 -36.14 14.85 10.65
N GLU A 520 -35.17 15.74 10.78
CA GLU A 520 -33.83 15.44 11.25
C GLU A 520 -33.33 16.60 12.12
N THR A 521 -32.80 16.32 13.30
CA THR A 521 -32.26 17.36 14.20
C THR A 521 -30.93 16.91 14.76
N GLY A 522 -29.92 17.77 14.65
CA GLY A 522 -28.56 17.55 15.14
C GLY A 522 -28.18 18.57 16.22
N ILE A 523 -27.59 18.11 17.32
CA ILE A 523 -27.07 18.94 18.40
C ILE A 523 -25.57 18.63 18.55
N SER A 524 -24.71 19.64 18.44
CA SER A 524 -23.27 19.48 18.56
C SER A 524 -22.71 20.21 19.78
N ASN A 525 -21.60 19.70 20.32
CA ASN A 525 -20.73 20.39 21.26
C ASN A 525 -19.27 20.16 20.84
N PHE A 526 -18.61 21.18 20.31
CA PHE A 526 -17.23 21.09 19.81
C PHE A 526 -16.33 22.07 20.55
N ASP A 527 -15.38 21.54 21.32
CA ASP A 527 -14.40 22.28 22.11
C ASP A 527 -13.02 22.12 21.46
N LYS A 528 -12.38 23.24 21.09
CA LYS A 528 -11.08 23.22 20.41
C LYS A 528 -9.90 23.13 21.38
N ASN A 529 -10.13 23.27 22.69
CA ASN A 529 -9.09 23.24 23.70
C ASN A 529 -9.62 22.81 25.08
N GLN A 530 -9.58 21.51 25.36
CA GLN A 530 -10.03 20.93 26.65
C GLN A 530 -9.21 21.35 27.89
N PHE A 531 -8.15 22.15 27.72
CA PHE A 531 -7.41 22.74 28.83
C PHE A 531 -7.90 24.14 29.19
N SER A 532 -8.56 24.86 28.29
CA SER A 532 -9.06 26.21 28.52
C SER A 532 -10.56 26.19 28.75
N ASN A 533 -11.04 27.09 29.61
CA ASN A 533 -12.47 27.40 29.73
C ASN A 533 -12.81 28.74 29.06
N LEU A 534 -11.81 29.39 28.43
CA LEU A 534 -12.02 30.62 27.68
C LEU A 534 -12.67 30.26 26.35
N ASP A 535 -13.58 31.11 25.89
CA ASP A 535 -14.31 30.97 24.62
C ASP A 535 -15.35 29.83 24.53
N ASP A 536 -15.54 28.99 25.56
CA ASP A 536 -16.51 27.86 25.59
C ASP A 536 -18.00 28.20 25.32
N GLY A 537 -18.35 29.49 25.31
CA GLY A 537 -19.71 29.96 25.03
C GLY A 537 -20.19 29.67 23.60
N ASP A 538 -19.28 29.36 22.66
CA ASP A 538 -19.60 29.09 21.26
C ASP A 538 -19.47 27.61 20.85
N ASN A 539 -19.22 26.69 21.79
CA ASN A 539 -19.02 25.27 21.50
C ASN A 539 -20.31 24.54 21.07
N ARG A 540 -21.49 25.01 21.51
CA ARG A 540 -22.78 24.30 21.32
C ARG A 540 -23.57 24.84 20.13
N GLY A 541 -24.06 23.93 19.28
CA GLY A 541 -24.85 24.27 18.09
C GLY A 541 -26.03 23.32 17.84
N LEU A 542 -27.01 23.81 17.08
CA LEU A 542 -28.22 23.08 16.69
C LEU A 542 -28.41 23.16 15.17
N ALA A 543 -28.83 22.06 14.55
CA ALA A 543 -29.27 22.00 13.17
C ALA A 543 -30.60 21.23 13.07
N LEU A 544 -31.47 21.66 12.18
CA LEU A 544 -32.81 21.10 11.97
C LEU A 544 -33.07 21.00 10.47
N LYS A 545 -33.60 19.88 10.01
CA LYS A 545 -34.07 19.68 8.64
C LYS A 545 -35.43 19.01 8.68
N TYR A 546 -36.37 19.50 7.90
CA TYR A 546 -37.64 18.81 7.70
C TYR A 546 -38.07 18.90 6.25
N GLY A 547 -38.84 17.92 5.78
CA GLY A 547 -39.24 17.86 4.39
C GLY A 547 -40.49 17.04 4.15
N LEU A 548 -41.08 17.28 2.99
CA LEU A 548 -42.23 16.62 2.43
C LEU A 548 -41.89 16.19 1.01
N ALA A 549 -42.05 14.91 0.73
CA ALA A 549 -41.98 14.33 -0.61
C ALA A 549 -43.35 13.76 -0.99
N TYR A 550 -43.76 13.97 -2.23
CA TYR A 550 -44.97 13.45 -2.84
C TYR A 550 -44.60 12.68 -4.11
N SER A 551 -45.22 11.52 -4.30
CA SER A 551 -45.12 10.71 -5.52
C SER A 551 -46.53 10.33 -5.97
N SER A 552 -46.85 10.60 -7.23
CA SER A 552 -48.14 10.22 -7.82
C SER A 552 -48.34 8.70 -7.93
N GLY A 553 -47.24 7.93 -7.87
CA GLY A 553 -47.21 6.56 -8.40
C GLY A 553 -47.19 6.57 -9.94
N GLU A 554 -47.26 5.40 -10.55
CA GLU A 554 -47.40 5.29 -12.01
C GLU A 554 -48.81 5.73 -12.41
N ILE A 555 -48.90 6.77 -13.25
CA ILE A 555 -50.15 7.36 -13.76
C ILE A 555 -50.55 6.68 -15.09
N SER A 556 -49.59 6.53 -16.01
CA SER A 556 -49.79 5.97 -17.36
C SER A 556 -48.49 5.38 -17.91
N ASP A 557 -48.60 4.36 -18.77
CA ASP A 557 -47.47 3.80 -19.52
C ASP A 557 -47.14 4.60 -20.80
N LYS A 558 -48.05 5.48 -21.23
CA LYS A 558 -47.92 6.32 -22.43
C LYS A 558 -48.08 7.80 -22.05
N GLY A 559 -47.06 8.60 -22.33
CA GLY A 559 -47.01 10.01 -21.92
C GLY A 559 -46.71 10.12 -20.42
N LEU A 560 -47.28 11.13 -19.75
CA LEU A 560 -47.02 11.45 -18.34
C LEU A 560 -47.11 10.21 -17.43
N ARG A 561 -45.96 9.66 -17.04
CA ARG A 561 -45.84 8.41 -16.29
C ARG A 561 -45.83 8.63 -14.80
N LYS A 562 -45.10 9.63 -14.32
CA LYS A 562 -44.93 9.86 -12.87
C LYS A 562 -44.65 11.33 -12.58
N ILE A 563 -45.20 11.82 -11.47
CA ILE A 563 -44.88 13.13 -10.91
C ILE A 563 -44.33 12.92 -9.50
N ASN A 564 -43.14 13.47 -9.23
CA ASN A 564 -42.58 13.56 -7.90
C ASN A 564 -42.39 15.03 -7.52
N PHE A 565 -42.77 15.40 -6.31
CA PHE A 565 -42.52 16.73 -5.76
C PHE A 565 -41.80 16.58 -4.42
N ASN A 566 -40.74 17.34 -4.19
CA ASN A 566 -40.04 17.38 -2.90
C ASN A 566 -39.90 18.81 -2.42
N LEU A 567 -40.08 19.04 -1.13
CA LEU A 567 -39.85 20.30 -0.44
C LEU A 567 -39.09 19.99 0.85
N PHE A 568 -38.02 20.70 1.13
CA PHE A 568 -37.37 20.63 2.44
C PHE A 568 -36.87 21.99 2.89
N GLN A 569 -36.77 22.15 4.20
CA GLN A 569 -36.17 23.29 4.86
C GLN A 569 -35.10 22.81 5.84
N ARG A 570 -33.94 23.45 5.81
CA ARG A 570 -32.81 23.24 6.71
C ARG A 570 -32.53 24.54 7.45
N GLN A 571 -32.29 24.46 8.75
CA GLN A 571 -31.80 25.55 9.59
C GLN A 571 -30.57 25.05 10.34
N ARG A 572 -29.53 25.88 10.43
CA ARG A 572 -28.29 25.56 11.12
C ARG A 572 -27.82 26.78 11.90
N ASN A 573 -27.54 26.60 13.18
CA ASN A 573 -26.88 27.60 13.98
C ASN A 573 -25.38 27.70 13.62
N LYS A 574 -24.79 28.91 13.71
CA LYS A 574 -23.37 29.15 13.41
C LYS A 574 -22.38 28.28 14.19
N ASN A 575 -22.74 27.82 15.39
CA ASN A 575 -21.92 26.99 16.26
C ASN A 575 -22.10 25.49 16.00
N PHE A 576 -22.97 25.10 15.06
CA PHE A 576 -23.15 23.68 14.74
C PHE A 576 -21.92 23.14 13.99
N ALA A 577 -21.28 22.14 14.58
CA ALA A 577 -20.10 21.47 14.05
C ALA A 577 -20.35 19.96 13.95
N GLY A 578 -20.27 19.42 12.74
CA GLY A 578 -20.26 17.97 12.52
C GLY A 578 -18.89 17.37 12.85
N ILE A 579 -18.86 16.07 13.15
CA ILE A 579 -17.60 15.32 13.34
C ILE A 579 -16.82 15.19 12.03
N ASP A 580 -17.54 14.99 10.92
CA ASP A 580 -17.01 15.05 9.55
C ASP A 580 -17.82 16.07 8.72
N ARG A 581 -17.45 16.20 7.45
CA ARG A 581 -18.14 17.07 6.51
C ARG A 581 -19.57 16.58 6.23
N TYR A 582 -20.56 17.33 6.70
CA TYR A 582 -22.00 17.09 6.43
C TYR A 582 -22.50 17.74 5.13
N ASN A 583 -21.82 18.79 4.65
CA ASN A 583 -22.19 19.48 3.41
C ASN A 583 -21.68 18.74 2.17
N ALA A 584 -22.42 18.85 1.05
CA ALA A 584 -22.02 18.27 -0.23
C ALA A 584 -20.67 18.80 -0.75
N VAL A 585 -19.97 18.01 -1.59
CA VAL A 585 -18.73 18.44 -2.27
C VAL A 585 -19.12 19.57 -3.20
N GLU A 586 -18.50 20.74 -3.05
CA GLU A 586 -18.90 21.99 -3.71
C GLU A 586 -20.17 22.68 -3.17
N PHE A 587 -20.53 22.51 -1.90
CA PHE A 587 -21.64 23.26 -1.26
C PHE A 587 -21.52 24.78 -1.45
N ASN A 588 -20.33 25.34 -1.26
CA ASN A 588 -20.09 26.79 -1.46
C ASN A 588 -20.37 27.20 -2.91
N ARG A 589 -20.03 26.35 -3.89
CA ARG A 589 -20.32 26.58 -5.29
C ARG A 589 -21.82 26.48 -5.60
N LYS A 590 -22.49 25.46 -5.04
CA LYS A 590 -23.94 25.22 -5.19
C LYS A 590 -24.74 26.46 -4.81
N TRP A 591 -24.31 27.19 -3.79
CA TRP A 591 -25.01 28.37 -3.27
C TRP A 591 -24.30 29.71 -3.53
N ASN A 592 -23.23 29.71 -4.32
CA ASN A 592 -22.43 30.91 -4.60
C ASN A 592 -21.98 31.64 -3.32
N LEU A 593 -21.63 30.87 -2.28
CA LEU A 593 -21.05 31.38 -1.05
C LEU A 593 -19.60 31.79 -1.31
N MET A 594 -19.25 32.98 -0.86
CA MET A 594 -17.88 33.48 -0.83
C MET A 594 -17.20 32.99 0.47
N ASN A 595 -15.87 32.88 0.48
CA ASN A 595 -15.06 32.27 1.55
C ASN A 595 -15.22 32.89 2.97
N GLU A 596 -16.12 33.86 3.17
CA GLU A 596 -16.31 34.62 4.41
C GLU A 596 -17.49 34.14 5.28
N SER A 597 -18.16 33.03 4.96
CA SER A 597 -19.46 32.71 5.56
C SER A 597 -19.53 31.49 6.48
N GLU A 598 -18.41 30.91 6.94
CA GLU A 598 -18.44 29.60 7.61
C GLU A 598 -19.19 29.59 8.97
N ASN A 599 -19.17 30.71 9.70
CA ASN A 599 -19.77 30.80 11.05
C ASN A 599 -20.96 31.76 11.13
N LEU A 600 -21.96 31.60 10.25
CA LEU A 600 -23.24 32.31 10.32
C LEU A 600 -24.41 31.33 10.46
N ASN A 601 -25.49 31.81 11.09
CA ASN A 601 -26.76 31.08 11.09
C ASN A 601 -27.28 30.96 9.65
N GLU A 602 -27.60 29.74 9.23
CA GLU A 602 -27.99 29.42 7.87
C GLU A 602 -29.42 28.89 7.84
N SER A 603 -30.20 29.33 6.85
CA SER A 603 -31.50 28.76 6.51
C SER A 603 -31.55 28.46 5.02
N ILE A 604 -31.95 27.24 4.67
CA ILE A 604 -32.11 26.77 3.29
C ILE A 604 -33.53 26.26 3.11
N ILE A 605 -34.18 26.65 2.02
CA ILE A 605 -35.42 26.03 1.55
C ILE A 605 -35.14 25.54 0.13
N GLU A 606 -35.46 24.30 -0.19
CA GLU A 606 -35.36 23.75 -1.54
C GLU A 606 -36.65 23.02 -1.91
N SER A 607 -37.15 23.26 -3.11
CA SER A 607 -38.24 22.52 -3.73
C SER A 607 -37.80 21.97 -5.08
N SER A 608 -38.34 20.81 -5.46
CA SER A 608 -38.10 20.18 -6.76
C SER A 608 -39.38 19.50 -7.26
N LEU A 609 -39.63 19.60 -8.55
CA LEU A 609 -40.71 18.93 -9.27
C LEU A 609 -40.07 18.13 -10.40
N GLN A 610 -40.22 16.80 -10.35
CA GLN A 610 -39.82 15.88 -11.39
C GLN A 610 -41.05 15.33 -12.10
N ILE A 611 -41.04 15.44 -13.42
CA ILE A 611 -42.07 14.93 -14.32
C ILE A 611 -41.41 13.89 -15.23
N GLU A 612 -41.79 12.63 -15.07
CA GLU A 612 -41.39 11.54 -15.95
C GLU A 612 -42.38 11.45 -17.11
N LEU A 613 -41.94 11.81 -18.32
CA LEU A 613 -42.76 11.80 -19.53
C LEU A 613 -42.78 10.43 -20.22
N PHE A 614 -41.71 9.66 -20.06
CA PHE A 614 -41.53 8.32 -20.60
C PHE A 614 -40.52 7.58 -19.72
N LYS A 615 -40.37 6.26 -19.92
CA LYS A 615 -39.55 5.39 -19.05
C LYS A 615 -38.10 5.86 -18.85
N LYS A 616 -37.50 6.57 -19.82
CA LYS A 616 -36.12 7.06 -19.75
C LYS A 616 -36.02 8.58 -19.92
N SER A 617 -37.14 9.31 -19.90
CA SER A 617 -37.19 10.76 -20.14
C SER A 617 -37.88 11.52 -19.02
N SER A 618 -37.20 12.55 -18.51
CA SER A 618 -37.68 13.32 -17.37
C SER A 618 -37.34 14.81 -17.47
N LEU A 619 -38.24 15.64 -16.94
CA LEU A 619 -38.03 17.06 -16.68
C LEU A 619 -37.94 17.27 -15.18
N VAL A 620 -36.95 18.04 -14.72
CA VAL A 620 -36.80 18.39 -13.31
C VAL A 620 -36.65 19.90 -13.18
N GLY A 621 -37.58 20.55 -12.49
CA GLY A 621 -37.47 21.95 -12.09
C GLY A 621 -37.24 22.05 -10.59
N SER A 622 -36.26 22.82 -10.14
CA SER A 622 -36.00 23.04 -8.72
C SER A 622 -35.79 24.51 -8.41
N PHE A 623 -36.25 24.93 -7.23
CA PHE A 623 -36.06 26.27 -6.71
C PHE A 623 -35.50 26.17 -5.29
N GLY A 624 -34.55 27.03 -4.96
CA GLY A 624 -33.90 27.04 -3.66
C GLY A 624 -33.56 28.44 -3.18
N VAL A 625 -33.62 28.66 -1.88
CA VAL A 625 -33.20 29.89 -1.22
C VAL A 625 -32.28 29.54 -0.08
N LEU A 626 -31.09 30.15 -0.03
CA LEU A 626 -30.21 30.10 1.14
C LEU A 626 -30.06 31.52 1.70
N LYS A 627 -30.18 31.67 3.02
CA LYS A 627 -30.01 32.91 3.76
C LYS A 627 -29.04 32.69 4.93
N ASN A 628 -27.97 33.47 5.00
CA ASN A 628 -27.04 33.51 6.13
C ASN A 628 -27.22 34.82 6.90
N GLU A 629 -27.96 34.75 8.00
CA GLU A 629 -28.40 35.92 8.78
C GLU A 629 -28.91 37.02 7.83
N ASP A 630 -28.65 38.30 8.12
CA ASP A 630 -28.97 39.40 7.20
C ASP A 630 -27.79 39.80 6.30
N LYS A 631 -26.72 38.99 6.28
CA LYS A 631 -25.48 39.29 5.53
C LYS A 631 -25.45 38.73 4.11
N PHE A 632 -26.09 37.59 3.87
CA PHE A 632 -26.09 36.95 2.55
C PHE A 632 -27.39 36.25 2.25
N LYS A 633 -27.89 36.41 1.03
CA LYS A 633 -29.03 35.65 0.50
C LYS A 633 -28.75 35.23 -0.92
N THR A 634 -29.09 34.00 -1.28
CA THR A 634 -29.05 33.51 -2.66
C THR A 634 -30.37 32.83 -3.01
N ASN A 635 -30.89 33.12 -4.21
CA ASN A 635 -31.96 32.35 -4.81
C ASN A 635 -31.36 31.55 -5.97
N ARG A 636 -31.73 30.29 -6.08
CA ARG A 636 -31.21 29.31 -7.02
C ARG A 636 -32.38 28.67 -7.75
N THR A 637 -32.34 28.65 -9.08
CA THR A 637 -33.31 27.93 -9.90
C THR A 637 -32.55 26.98 -10.82
N THR A 638 -32.99 25.72 -10.91
CA THR A 638 -32.43 24.74 -11.84
C THR A 638 -33.50 24.12 -12.71
N PHE A 639 -33.17 23.87 -13.96
CA PHE A 639 -33.99 23.15 -14.91
C PHE A 639 -33.15 22.07 -15.57
N GLU A 640 -33.53 20.81 -15.41
CA GLU A 640 -32.89 19.66 -16.03
C GLU A 640 -33.86 18.97 -17.00
N VAL A 641 -33.37 18.71 -18.20
CA VAL A 641 -34.06 17.94 -19.23
C VAL A 641 -33.22 16.72 -19.53
N LYS A 642 -33.85 15.54 -19.49
CA LYS A 642 -33.23 14.27 -19.83
C LYS A 642 -34.12 13.52 -20.82
N ILE A 643 -33.57 13.13 -21.97
CA ILE A 643 -34.22 12.34 -23.01
C ILE A 643 -33.26 11.22 -23.40
N GLU A 644 -33.65 9.97 -23.13
CA GLU A 644 -32.83 8.76 -23.43
C GLU A 644 -33.70 7.64 -24.03
N GLU A 645 -34.77 7.98 -24.75
CA GLU A 645 -35.64 6.98 -25.38
C GLU A 645 -34.97 6.26 -26.54
N ASP A 646 -35.37 5.01 -26.75
CA ASP A 646 -34.89 4.21 -27.87
C ASP A 646 -35.27 4.90 -29.21
N LYS A 647 -34.30 5.05 -30.12
CA LYS A 647 -34.39 5.73 -31.44
C LYS A 647 -34.43 7.26 -31.42
N LEU A 648 -34.50 7.93 -30.27
CA LEU A 648 -34.30 9.38 -30.17
C LEU A 648 -32.82 9.70 -29.89
N PRO A 649 -32.34 10.91 -30.22
CA PRO A 649 -31.07 11.41 -29.70
C PRO A 649 -31.10 11.43 -28.17
N GLU A 650 -30.03 10.91 -27.57
CA GLU A 650 -29.77 11.09 -26.15
C GLU A 650 -29.48 12.58 -25.95
N PHE A 651 -30.28 13.25 -25.13
CA PHE A 651 -30.12 14.66 -24.81
C PHE A 651 -30.23 14.86 -23.32
N LYS A 652 -29.22 15.51 -22.75
CA LYS A 652 -29.23 15.93 -21.36
C LYS A 652 -28.80 17.38 -21.26
N ASN A 653 -29.58 18.21 -20.58
CA ASN A 653 -29.22 19.59 -20.31
C ASN A 653 -29.61 19.98 -18.89
N VAL A 654 -28.76 20.78 -18.23
CA VAL A 654 -28.97 21.35 -16.90
C VAL A 654 -28.64 22.82 -16.97
N ALA A 655 -29.68 23.66 -16.90
CA ALA A 655 -29.57 25.09 -16.78
C ALA A 655 -29.80 25.53 -15.33
N GLU A 656 -29.02 26.47 -14.84
CA GLU A 656 -29.01 26.91 -13.46
C GLU A 656 -28.78 28.43 -13.37
N ILE A 657 -29.59 29.10 -12.56
CA ILE A 657 -29.57 30.55 -12.35
C ILE A 657 -29.48 30.82 -10.86
N LEU A 658 -28.49 31.60 -10.45
CA LEU A 658 -28.36 32.10 -9.09
C LEU A 658 -28.36 33.61 -9.07
N THR A 659 -29.07 34.17 -8.11
CA THR A 659 -29.00 35.58 -7.76
C THR A 659 -28.63 35.67 -6.30
N SER A 660 -27.44 36.19 -5.99
CA SER A 660 -26.98 36.37 -4.61
C SER A 660 -26.81 37.85 -4.28
N LYS A 661 -27.10 38.21 -3.04
CA LYS A 661 -26.93 39.55 -2.48
C LYS A 661 -26.17 39.42 -1.16
N SER A 662 -25.09 40.17 -1.01
CA SER A 662 -24.37 40.40 0.25
C SER A 662 -24.45 41.88 0.65
N SER A 663 -23.79 42.24 1.77
CA SER A 663 -23.70 43.63 2.25
C SER A 663 -23.23 44.61 1.16
N ASP A 664 -22.20 44.22 0.40
CA ASP A 664 -21.48 45.11 -0.52
C ASP A 664 -21.53 44.66 -1.99
N LEU A 665 -22.01 43.44 -2.26
CA LEU A 665 -21.96 42.83 -3.58
C LEU A 665 -23.31 42.24 -3.99
N ASN A 666 -23.70 42.48 -5.23
CA ASN A 666 -24.77 41.74 -5.89
C ASN A 666 -24.13 40.81 -6.92
N SER A 667 -24.67 39.60 -7.08
CA SER A 667 -24.20 38.68 -8.10
C SER A 667 -25.33 37.94 -8.80
N LYS A 668 -25.13 37.71 -10.09
CA LYS A 668 -25.96 36.85 -10.92
C LYS A 668 -25.05 35.82 -11.59
N TRP A 669 -25.37 34.55 -11.43
CA TRP A 669 -24.59 33.45 -11.97
C TRP A 669 -25.48 32.54 -12.81
N LEU A 670 -25.24 32.54 -14.11
CA LEU A 670 -25.88 31.64 -15.06
C LEU A 670 -24.91 30.50 -15.34
N ARG A 671 -25.39 29.27 -15.23
CA ARG A 671 -24.63 28.05 -15.51
C ARG A 671 -25.48 27.18 -16.41
N ASP A 672 -24.90 26.66 -17.47
CA ASP A 672 -25.59 25.76 -18.39
C ASP A 672 -24.63 24.67 -18.83
N LYS A 673 -25.03 23.41 -18.69
CA LYS A 673 -24.25 22.27 -19.14
C LYS A 673 -25.16 21.25 -19.79
N GLY A 674 -24.75 20.75 -20.94
CA GLY A 674 -25.52 19.73 -21.63
C GLY A 674 -24.74 18.99 -22.68
N GLY A 675 -25.38 17.98 -23.24
CA GLY A 675 -24.85 17.23 -24.35
C GLY A 675 -25.93 16.50 -25.10
N ALA A 676 -25.62 16.23 -26.37
CA ALA A 676 -26.44 15.41 -27.25
C ALA A 676 -25.58 14.32 -27.87
N ARG A 677 -26.11 13.10 -27.98
CA ARG A 677 -25.48 11.96 -28.67
C ARG A 677 -26.53 11.27 -29.53
N TYR A 678 -26.18 10.94 -30.77
CA TYR A 678 -27.10 10.22 -31.66
C TYR A 678 -26.40 9.02 -32.28
N LYS A 679 -27.00 7.83 -32.17
CA LYS A 679 -26.42 6.59 -32.68
C LYS A 679 -26.90 6.33 -34.12
N VAL A 680 -25.97 6.37 -35.08
CA VAL A 680 -26.19 6.09 -36.50
C VAL A 680 -25.29 4.92 -36.93
N GLY A 681 -25.84 3.70 -36.90
CA GLY A 681 -25.09 2.48 -37.23
C GLY A 681 -23.91 2.26 -36.27
N PHE A 682 -22.69 2.30 -36.79
CA PHE A 682 -21.44 2.17 -36.03
C PHE A 682 -20.87 3.52 -35.55
N LEU A 683 -21.46 4.66 -35.96
CA LEU A 683 -21.03 6.00 -35.56
C LEU A 683 -21.99 6.58 -34.54
N SER A 684 -21.44 7.28 -33.55
CA SER A 684 -22.19 8.05 -32.56
C SER A 684 -21.57 9.44 -32.43
N PRO A 685 -21.91 10.40 -33.31
CA PRO A 685 -21.57 11.79 -33.08
C PRO A 685 -22.16 12.28 -31.76
N PHE A 686 -21.40 13.12 -31.07
CA PHE A 686 -21.85 13.78 -29.87
C PHE A 686 -21.30 15.20 -29.76
N VAL A 687 -21.98 16.03 -28.98
CA VAL A 687 -21.50 17.34 -28.58
C VAL A 687 -21.81 17.51 -27.11
N ASN A 688 -20.82 17.90 -26.31
CA ASN A 688 -21.02 18.36 -24.94
C ASN A 688 -20.65 19.83 -24.86
N TYR A 689 -21.28 20.57 -23.96
CA TYR A 689 -20.93 21.96 -23.69
C TYR A 689 -21.14 22.30 -22.22
N GLU A 690 -20.43 23.32 -21.78
CA GLU A 690 -20.54 23.89 -20.44
C GLU A 690 -20.26 25.38 -20.55
N ALA A 691 -21.17 26.22 -20.08
CA ALA A 691 -21.04 27.66 -20.11
C ALA A 691 -21.40 28.24 -18.75
N GLU A 692 -20.62 29.22 -18.30
CA GLU A 692 -20.93 29.97 -17.10
C GLU A 692 -20.72 31.45 -17.32
N LEU A 693 -21.60 32.25 -16.74
CA LEU A 693 -21.50 33.70 -16.68
C LEU A 693 -21.82 34.12 -15.26
N LYS A 694 -20.79 34.51 -14.52
CA LYS A 694 -20.90 35.10 -13.19
C LYS A 694 -20.61 36.59 -13.30
N THR A 695 -21.63 37.41 -13.06
CA THR A 695 -21.50 38.87 -12.91
C THR A 695 -21.60 39.21 -11.44
N VAL A 696 -20.59 39.85 -10.89
CA VAL A 696 -20.54 40.38 -9.54
C VAL A 696 -20.38 41.89 -9.65
N THR A 697 -21.23 42.66 -8.99
CA THR A 697 -21.24 44.13 -9.05
C THR A 697 -21.09 44.74 -7.66
N ARG A 698 -20.28 45.78 -7.56
CA ARG A 698 -20.23 46.69 -6.40
C ARG A 698 -20.73 48.05 -6.88
N GLY A 699 -21.93 48.45 -6.46
CA GLY A 699 -22.65 49.54 -7.11
C GLY A 699 -22.87 49.22 -8.59
N ASP A 700 -22.47 50.12 -9.49
CA ASP A 700 -22.67 49.98 -10.95
C ASP A 700 -21.47 49.35 -11.69
N SER A 701 -20.38 49.02 -10.98
CA SER A 701 -19.16 48.49 -11.59
C SER A 701 -19.02 46.98 -11.42
N LEU A 702 -18.55 46.29 -12.47
CA LEU A 702 -18.18 44.88 -12.40
C LEU A 702 -16.94 44.68 -11.51
N SER A 703 -17.06 43.77 -10.55
CA SER A 703 -15.96 43.30 -9.71
C SER A 703 -15.05 42.33 -10.48
N GLN A 704 -13.78 42.25 -10.07
CA GLN A 704 -12.79 41.28 -10.58
C GLN A 704 -13.19 39.82 -10.32
N GLU A 705 -14.12 39.57 -9.40
CA GLU A 705 -14.70 38.24 -9.13
C GLU A 705 -15.66 37.76 -10.23
N SER A 706 -16.04 38.64 -11.14
CA SER A 706 -16.87 38.28 -12.29
C SER A 706 -16.02 37.52 -13.31
N PHE A 707 -16.57 36.43 -13.83
CA PHE A 707 -15.96 35.65 -14.89
C PHE A 707 -17.02 35.12 -15.84
N ARG A 708 -16.61 34.78 -17.06
CA ARG A 708 -17.42 33.94 -17.93
C ARG A 708 -16.56 32.94 -18.65
N PHE A 709 -17.08 31.75 -18.88
CA PHE A 709 -16.45 30.81 -19.76
C PHE A 709 -17.45 30.06 -20.62
N ALA A 710 -16.98 29.58 -21.77
CA ALA A 710 -17.71 28.68 -22.64
C ALA A 710 -16.78 27.55 -23.07
N ARG A 711 -17.22 26.31 -22.85
CA ARG A 711 -16.53 25.07 -23.17
C ARG A 711 -17.41 24.28 -24.12
N LEU A 712 -16.84 23.84 -25.23
CA LEU A 712 -17.54 23.10 -26.29
C LEU A 712 -16.70 21.90 -26.69
N ILE A 713 -17.30 20.72 -26.73
CA ILE A 713 -16.65 19.42 -26.93
C ILE A 713 -17.44 18.59 -27.96
N PRO A 714 -17.37 18.92 -29.26
CA PRO A 714 -17.79 18.01 -30.32
C PRO A 714 -16.89 16.78 -30.36
N GLY A 715 -17.48 15.65 -30.72
CA GLY A 715 -16.75 14.40 -30.90
C GLY A 715 -17.56 13.37 -31.67
N VAL A 716 -16.89 12.25 -31.94
CA VAL A 716 -17.50 11.09 -32.60
C VAL A 716 -16.94 9.82 -31.98
N SER A 717 -17.84 8.91 -31.64
CA SER A 717 -17.46 7.56 -31.19
C SER A 717 -17.77 6.56 -32.31
N PHE A 718 -16.79 5.76 -32.69
CA PHE A 718 -16.88 4.67 -33.65
C PHE A 718 -16.87 3.34 -32.89
N HIS A 719 -17.92 2.53 -33.06
CA HIS A 719 -18.08 1.23 -32.42
C HIS A 719 -18.26 0.15 -33.49
N PHE A 720 -17.24 -0.68 -33.71
CA PHE A 720 -17.26 -1.77 -34.67
C PHE A 720 -16.73 -3.07 -34.07
N LYS A 721 -17.64 -4.03 -33.83
CA LYS A 721 -17.34 -5.33 -33.22
C LYS A 721 -16.57 -5.18 -31.90
N LYS A 722 -15.27 -5.45 -31.93
CA LYS A 722 -14.31 -5.49 -30.82
C LYS A 722 -13.53 -4.18 -30.66
N LEU A 723 -13.70 -3.22 -31.58
CA LEU A 723 -13.02 -1.92 -31.61
C LEU A 723 -13.99 -0.80 -31.22
N THR A 724 -13.58 -0.01 -30.24
CA THR A 724 -14.17 1.28 -29.90
C THR A 724 -13.10 2.35 -30.07
N PHE A 725 -13.38 3.37 -30.87
CA PHE A 725 -12.55 4.56 -31.01
C PHE A 725 -13.40 5.78 -30.72
N GLU A 726 -12.89 6.72 -29.94
CA GLU A 726 -13.56 7.99 -29.66
C GLU A 726 -12.58 9.13 -29.85
N PHE A 727 -13.00 10.12 -30.63
CA PHE A 727 -12.28 11.37 -30.81
C PHE A 727 -13.13 12.53 -30.31
N SER A 728 -12.53 13.48 -29.59
CA SER A 728 -13.17 14.74 -29.24
C SER A 728 -12.21 15.92 -29.34
N TYR A 729 -12.76 17.07 -29.71
CA TYR A 729 -12.04 18.33 -29.80
C TYR A 729 -12.69 19.35 -28.87
N GLU A 730 -12.07 19.61 -27.73
CA GLU A 730 -12.52 20.59 -26.77
C GLU A 730 -11.97 21.97 -27.11
N THR A 731 -12.82 22.99 -27.09
CA THR A 731 -12.40 24.39 -27.02
C THR A 731 -13.04 25.04 -25.82
N ARG A 732 -12.22 25.68 -24.99
CA ARG A 732 -12.66 26.46 -23.83
C ARG A 732 -12.17 27.89 -23.95
N PHE A 733 -13.06 28.81 -23.65
CA PHE A 733 -12.88 30.24 -23.71
C PHE A 733 -13.11 30.80 -22.31
N ASP A 734 -12.08 31.38 -21.70
CA ASP A 734 -12.18 31.98 -20.37
C ASP A 734 -11.99 33.49 -20.49
N ASP A 735 -12.93 34.25 -19.92
CA ASP A 735 -12.91 35.70 -19.88
C ASP A 735 -12.97 36.17 -18.42
N ALA A 736 -12.21 37.22 -18.12
CA ALA A 736 -12.16 37.87 -16.81
C ALA A 736 -12.40 39.38 -16.98
N VAL A 737 -12.80 40.05 -15.89
CA VAL A 737 -13.07 41.50 -15.94
C VAL A 737 -11.77 42.31 -15.94
N ARG A 738 -11.63 43.19 -16.93
CA ARG A 738 -10.58 44.21 -17.04
C ARG A 738 -11.18 45.54 -17.49
N GLY A 739 -10.78 46.64 -16.85
CA GLY A 739 -11.34 47.96 -17.15
C GLY A 739 -12.87 48.01 -17.04
N GLY A 740 -13.46 47.23 -16.13
CA GLY A 740 -14.92 47.16 -15.94
C GLY A 740 -15.69 46.37 -17.00
N SER A 741 -15.02 45.66 -17.92
CA SER A 741 -15.67 44.85 -18.96
C SER A 741 -15.06 43.44 -19.07
N PHE A 742 -15.81 42.47 -19.60
CA PHE A 742 -15.27 41.14 -19.86
C PHE A 742 -14.28 41.17 -21.02
N SER A 743 -13.07 40.69 -20.74
CA SER A 743 -12.00 40.56 -21.72
C SER A 743 -11.49 39.12 -21.74
N ARG A 744 -11.03 38.65 -22.90
CA ARG A 744 -10.46 37.30 -23.04
C ARG A 744 -9.24 37.17 -22.14
N SER A 745 -9.23 36.16 -21.28
CA SER A 745 -8.08 35.83 -20.42
C SER A 745 -7.31 34.63 -20.97
N SER A 746 -8.01 33.61 -21.48
CA SER A 746 -7.36 32.47 -22.13
C SER A 746 -8.24 31.69 -23.12
N VAL A 747 -7.58 30.94 -23.99
CA VAL A 747 -8.18 29.97 -24.91
C VAL A 747 -7.50 28.63 -24.71
N THR A 748 -8.27 27.60 -24.35
CA THR A 748 -7.78 26.23 -24.20
C THR A 748 -8.33 25.35 -25.31
N ARG A 749 -7.51 24.47 -25.86
CA ARG A 749 -7.86 23.50 -26.90
C ARG A 749 -7.34 22.13 -26.51
N ASN A 750 -8.23 21.16 -26.36
CA ASN A 750 -7.85 19.76 -26.10
C ASN A 750 -8.24 18.87 -27.27
N GLN A 751 -7.34 17.98 -27.66
CA GLN A 751 -7.64 16.87 -28.57
C GLN A 751 -7.55 15.58 -27.77
N ASN A 752 -8.64 14.83 -27.71
CA ASN A 752 -8.68 13.56 -26.99
C ASN A 752 -8.90 12.41 -27.97
N TYR A 753 -8.10 11.35 -27.81
CA TYR A 753 -8.19 10.12 -28.58
C TYR A 753 -8.26 8.96 -27.60
N LYS A 754 -9.36 8.20 -27.65
CA LYS A 754 -9.54 6.98 -26.87
C LYS A 754 -9.71 5.80 -27.82
N LEU A 755 -8.93 4.76 -27.63
CA LEU A 755 -9.00 3.54 -28.44
C LEU A 755 -8.99 2.32 -27.52
N LYS A 756 -10.05 1.52 -27.61
CA LYS A 756 -10.18 0.24 -26.94
C LYS A 756 -10.40 -0.85 -27.98
N PHE A 757 -9.54 -1.84 -27.98
CA PHE A 757 -9.67 -3.04 -28.79
C PHE A 757 -9.53 -4.26 -27.90
N GLU A 758 -10.48 -5.19 -27.96
CA GLU A 758 -10.45 -6.39 -27.11
C GLU A 758 -10.76 -7.65 -27.94
N SER A 759 -9.82 -8.58 -27.99
CA SER A 759 -9.96 -9.87 -28.66
C SER A 759 -9.14 -10.96 -27.95
N ASP A 760 -9.44 -12.21 -28.29
CA ASP A 760 -8.81 -13.41 -27.71
C ASP A 760 -7.29 -13.45 -27.92
N LYS A 761 -6.79 -12.74 -28.95
CA LYS A 761 -5.36 -12.68 -29.32
C LYS A 761 -4.72 -11.33 -29.03
N PHE A 762 -5.50 -10.26 -28.86
CA PHE A 762 -4.98 -8.90 -28.74
C PHE A 762 -5.93 -8.04 -27.92
N SER A 763 -5.39 -7.38 -26.91
CA SER A 763 -6.07 -6.32 -26.15
C SER A 763 -5.22 -5.06 -26.17
N LEU A 764 -5.87 -3.92 -26.36
CA LEU A 764 -5.25 -2.60 -26.40
C LEU A 764 -6.21 -1.59 -25.81
N ASN A 765 -5.71 -0.79 -24.87
CA ASN A 765 -6.39 0.38 -24.36
C ASN A 765 -5.44 1.58 -24.45
N THR A 766 -5.91 2.67 -25.04
CA THR A 766 -5.11 3.86 -25.32
C THR A 766 -5.92 5.10 -25.05
N ASP A 767 -5.35 6.02 -24.28
CA ASP A 767 -5.88 7.33 -23.97
C ASP A 767 -4.77 8.37 -24.24
N LEU A 768 -5.03 9.30 -25.16
CA LEU A 768 -4.12 10.39 -25.51
C LEU A 768 -4.86 11.71 -25.42
N THR A 769 -4.30 12.67 -24.70
CA THR A 769 -4.82 14.04 -24.65
C THR A 769 -3.69 15.02 -24.93
N PHE A 770 -3.89 15.87 -25.94
CA PHE A 770 -3.03 17.01 -26.24
C PHE A 770 -3.76 18.28 -25.80
N ASN A 771 -3.18 19.04 -24.88
CA ASN A 771 -3.74 20.29 -24.40
C ASN A 771 -2.84 21.47 -24.79
N LYS A 772 -3.50 22.53 -25.25
CA LYS A 772 -2.89 23.78 -25.65
C LYS A 772 -3.68 24.94 -25.06
N LYS A 773 -3.05 25.73 -24.18
CA LYS A 773 -3.65 26.91 -23.56
C LYS A 773 -2.88 28.17 -23.93
N PHE A 774 -3.58 29.15 -24.45
CA PHE A 774 -3.05 30.48 -24.78
C PHE A 774 -3.59 31.49 -23.79
N PHE A 775 -2.70 32.26 -23.16
CA PHE A 775 -3.07 33.39 -22.33
C PHE A 775 -3.05 34.68 -23.16
N THR A 776 -4.07 35.49 -22.96
CA THR A 776 -4.22 36.82 -23.58
C THR A 776 -4.08 37.92 -22.53
N ASP A 777 -3.40 37.62 -21.41
CA ASP A 777 -3.11 38.54 -20.31
C ASP A 777 -1.73 39.21 -20.48
N GLY A 778 -1.67 40.54 -20.42
CA GLY A 778 -0.45 41.34 -20.48
C GLY A 778 0.23 41.48 -21.86
N ASP A 779 1.31 42.26 -21.90
CA ASP A 779 2.17 42.47 -23.09
C ASP A 779 2.92 41.19 -23.53
N THR A 780 2.98 40.17 -22.67
CA THR A 780 3.65 38.89 -22.94
C THR A 780 2.66 37.77 -23.19
N LYS A 781 2.58 37.31 -24.45
CA LYS A 781 1.82 36.11 -24.83
C LYS A 781 2.47 34.87 -24.20
N ARG A 782 1.79 34.23 -23.26
CA ARG A 782 2.20 32.96 -22.64
C ARG A 782 1.39 31.80 -23.25
N GLU A 783 2.08 30.71 -23.58
CA GLU A 783 1.48 29.48 -24.11
C GLU A 783 1.90 28.29 -23.23
N ILE A 784 0.93 27.43 -22.89
CA ILE A 784 1.18 26.16 -22.20
C ILE A 784 0.77 25.03 -23.12
N ASN A 785 1.72 24.14 -23.43
CA ASN A 785 1.51 22.95 -24.22
C ASN A 785 1.91 21.72 -23.41
N ASN A 786 1.00 20.78 -23.25
CA ASN A 786 1.30 19.51 -22.62
C ASN A 786 0.54 18.38 -23.33
N ALA A 787 1.07 17.18 -23.15
CA ALA A 787 0.40 15.96 -23.56
C ALA A 787 0.33 15.02 -22.36
N ILE A 788 -0.70 14.19 -22.32
CA ILE A 788 -0.77 13.03 -21.45
C ILE A 788 -1.08 11.82 -22.31
N ALA A 789 -0.43 10.71 -22.01
CA ALA A 789 -0.56 9.49 -22.77
C ALA A 789 -0.59 8.28 -21.84
N ARG A 790 -1.53 7.37 -22.11
CA ARG A 790 -1.58 6.04 -21.54
C ARG A 790 -1.84 5.05 -22.65
N LEU A 791 -0.94 4.08 -22.81
CA LEU A 791 -1.15 2.95 -23.70
C LEU A 791 -0.85 1.67 -22.91
N GLN A 792 -1.74 0.70 -22.99
CA GLN A 792 -1.54 -0.62 -22.41
C GLN A 792 -2.03 -1.67 -23.39
N GLY A 793 -1.25 -2.73 -23.60
CA GLY A 793 -1.69 -3.78 -24.50
C GLY A 793 -1.04 -5.13 -24.22
N ARG A 794 -1.72 -6.17 -24.69
CA ARG A 794 -1.27 -7.55 -24.65
C ARG A 794 -1.55 -8.21 -26.00
N ALA A 795 -0.61 -9.02 -26.48
CA ALA A 795 -0.74 -9.79 -27.71
C ALA A 795 -0.34 -11.24 -27.48
N GLU A 796 -1.15 -12.19 -27.95
CA GLU A 796 -0.87 -13.62 -28.05
C GLU A 796 -1.08 -14.10 -29.49
N ILE A 797 0.00 -14.14 -30.27
CA ILE A 797 -0.04 -14.37 -31.72
C ILE A 797 0.52 -15.76 -32.05
N PHE A 798 0.00 -16.39 -33.11
CA PHE A 798 0.43 -17.70 -33.63
C PHE A 798 0.46 -18.79 -32.55
N ASN A 799 -0.69 -19.06 -31.90
CA ASN A 799 -0.81 -20.05 -30.82
C ASN A 799 0.21 -19.83 -29.69
N ARG A 800 0.35 -18.57 -29.25
CA ARG A 800 1.27 -18.13 -28.18
C ARG A 800 2.75 -18.37 -28.53
N THR A 801 3.11 -18.37 -29.81
CA THR A 801 4.51 -18.31 -30.27
C THR A 801 5.12 -16.96 -29.92
N ILE A 802 4.36 -15.88 -30.10
CA ILE A 802 4.72 -14.55 -29.62
C ILE A 802 3.73 -14.19 -28.52
N ARG A 803 4.24 -13.89 -27.34
CA ARG A 803 3.48 -13.20 -26.29
C ARG A 803 4.15 -11.87 -26.03
N SER A 804 3.39 -10.79 -26.08
CA SER A 804 3.88 -9.47 -25.74
C SER A 804 2.94 -8.78 -24.78
N SER A 805 3.49 -8.00 -23.87
CA SER A 805 2.76 -7.01 -23.09
C SER A 805 3.55 -5.72 -23.10
N PHE A 806 2.85 -4.60 -23.18
CA PHE A 806 3.46 -3.29 -23.07
C PHE A 806 2.60 -2.35 -22.25
N ILE A 807 3.27 -1.48 -21.51
CA ILE A 807 2.69 -0.40 -20.73
C ILE A 807 3.49 0.85 -21.06
N TYR A 808 2.81 1.94 -21.36
CA TYR A 808 3.40 3.23 -21.64
C TYR A 808 2.57 4.30 -20.97
N ARG A 809 3.19 5.14 -20.15
CA ARG A 809 2.59 6.29 -19.51
C ARG A 809 3.50 7.49 -19.68
N ALA A 810 2.93 8.62 -20.08
CA ALA A 810 3.66 9.88 -20.15
C ALA A 810 2.80 11.03 -19.65
N MET A 811 3.37 11.85 -18.78
CA MET A 811 2.70 13.03 -18.21
C MET A 811 3.72 14.01 -17.64
N THR A 812 3.28 15.23 -17.33
CA THR A 812 4.13 16.21 -16.64
C THR A 812 3.72 16.24 -15.17
N ARG A 813 4.69 16.06 -14.27
CA ARG A 813 4.50 16.07 -12.82
C ARG A 813 5.64 16.84 -12.15
N MET A 814 5.41 17.31 -10.94
CA MET A 814 6.45 17.87 -10.10
C MET A 814 7.28 16.75 -9.46
N VAL A 815 8.59 16.92 -9.40
CA VAL A 815 9.48 16.01 -8.69
C VAL A 815 10.39 16.86 -7.82
N THR A 816 10.60 16.44 -6.58
CA THR A 816 11.59 17.05 -5.70
C THR A 816 12.90 16.32 -5.84
N ARG A 817 14.01 17.04 -5.67
CA ARG A 817 15.30 16.38 -5.47
C ARG A 817 15.33 15.75 -4.08
N LEU A 818 15.95 14.58 -4.00
CA LEU A 818 16.04 13.83 -2.76
C LEU A 818 17.17 14.37 -1.88
N GLU A 819 16.91 14.44 -0.57
CA GLU A 819 17.92 14.71 0.46
C GLU A 819 18.26 13.40 1.19
N PRO A 820 19.52 12.93 1.12
CA PRO A 820 19.95 11.74 1.86
C PRO A 820 20.07 12.06 3.36
N ILE A 821 19.54 11.19 4.21
CA ILE A 821 19.69 11.22 5.66
C ILE A 821 20.29 9.90 6.11
N PHE A 822 21.31 9.95 6.95
CA PHE A 822 21.93 8.77 7.52
C PHE A 822 21.46 8.56 8.95
N ILE A 823 20.83 7.42 9.21
CA ILE A 823 20.30 7.07 10.53
C ILE A 823 21.19 6.00 11.13
N LYS A 824 21.65 6.25 12.36
CA LYS A 824 22.46 5.30 13.11
C LYS A 824 21.63 4.07 13.47
N VAL A 825 22.15 2.90 13.17
CA VAL A 825 21.59 1.59 13.49
C VAL A 825 22.61 0.76 14.26
N GLN A 826 22.20 -0.42 14.72
CA GLN A 826 23.14 -1.32 15.39
C GLN A 826 24.27 -1.76 14.42
N PRO A 827 25.53 -1.81 14.87
CA PRO A 827 26.65 -2.24 14.03
C PRO A 827 26.40 -3.58 13.33
N GLY A 828 26.64 -3.62 12.02
CA GLY A 828 26.43 -4.81 11.17
C GLY A 828 24.98 -5.01 10.70
N THR A 829 24.07 -4.10 11.03
CA THR A 829 22.72 -4.03 10.40
C THR A 829 22.65 -2.96 9.31
N GLY A 830 23.56 -1.99 9.33
CA GLY A 830 23.66 -0.93 8.34
C GLY A 830 24.54 -1.28 7.15
N ASN A 831 24.49 -0.43 6.14
CA ASN A 831 25.31 -0.51 4.92
C ASN A 831 26.22 0.72 4.73
N TYR A 832 26.25 1.63 5.71
CA TYR A 832 27.15 2.77 5.75
C TYR A 832 27.89 2.82 7.08
N ARG A 833 29.12 3.35 7.03
CA ARG A 833 29.95 3.68 8.20
C ARG A 833 30.24 5.18 8.20
N TYR A 834 30.18 5.80 9.37
CA TYR A 834 30.56 7.21 9.53
C TYR A 834 32.08 7.36 9.69
N LEU A 835 32.71 8.21 8.87
CA LEU A 835 34.16 8.44 8.85
C LEU A 835 34.63 9.50 9.86
N GLY A 836 33.70 10.17 10.54
CA GLY A 836 33.98 11.34 11.35
C GLY A 836 33.61 12.64 10.62
N ASP A 837 33.59 13.73 11.38
CA ASP A 837 33.30 15.08 10.86
C ASP A 837 34.55 15.61 10.13
N LEU A 838 34.58 15.41 8.81
CA LEU A 838 35.73 15.68 7.94
C LEU A 838 35.91 17.18 7.70
N ASN A 839 34.82 17.95 7.71
CA ASN A 839 34.85 19.40 7.48
C ASN A 839 34.81 20.24 8.77
N ARG A 840 34.67 19.59 9.94
CA ARG A 840 34.64 20.18 11.28
C ARG A 840 33.49 21.15 11.51
N ASN A 841 32.36 20.97 10.83
CA ASN A 841 31.19 21.84 10.97
C ASN A 841 30.18 21.35 12.05
N GLY A 842 30.43 20.19 12.66
CA GLY A 842 29.57 19.60 13.69
C GLY A 842 28.30 18.91 13.17
N ILE A 843 28.10 18.85 11.84
CA ILE A 843 26.98 18.20 11.16
C ILE A 843 27.50 16.96 10.42
N GLN A 844 26.72 15.89 10.43
CA GLN A 844 27.06 14.69 9.66
C GLN A 844 26.67 14.91 8.19
N ASP A 845 27.65 15.15 7.33
CA ASP A 845 27.44 15.40 5.91
C ASP A 845 27.48 14.10 5.07
N PRO A 846 26.74 14.00 3.96
CA PRO A 846 26.69 12.77 3.15
C PRO A 846 28.03 12.28 2.60
N ASN A 847 29.01 13.16 2.42
CA ASN A 847 30.37 12.83 1.97
C ASN A 847 31.23 12.19 3.08
N GLU A 848 30.76 12.19 4.34
CA GLU A 848 31.41 11.61 5.51
C GLU A 848 30.98 10.18 5.78
N PHE A 849 30.09 9.64 4.95
CA PHE A 849 29.64 8.25 5.02
C PHE A 849 30.28 7.41 3.93
N GLU A 850 30.60 6.17 4.27
CA GLU A 850 31.20 5.21 3.36
C GLU A 850 30.36 3.95 3.28
N LEU A 851 30.09 3.48 2.05
CA LEU A 851 29.41 2.22 1.82
C LEU A 851 30.26 1.07 2.35
N THR A 852 29.66 0.23 3.18
CA THR A 852 30.27 -1.01 3.63
C THR A 852 29.26 -2.16 3.58
N LYS A 853 29.75 -3.38 3.42
CA LYS A 853 28.91 -4.56 3.24
C LYS A 853 28.55 -5.18 4.58
N PHE A 854 29.38 -5.00 5.62
CA PHE A 854 29.39 -5.89 6.79
C PHE A 854 29.52 -5.21 8.15
N ASP A 855 30.21 -4.06 8.26
CA ASP A 855 30.44 -3.32 9.52
C ASP A 855 29.67 -2.00 9.58
N GLY A 856 28.60 -1.86 8.77
CA GLY A 856 27.82 -0.64 8.71
C GLY A 856 26.99 -0.42 9.98
N ASP A 857 27.10 0.77 10.55
CA ASP A 857 26.34 1.26 11.70
C ASP A 857 25.38 2.40 11.32
N TYR A 858 25.23 2.67 10.03
CA TYR A 858 24.25 3.61 9.48
C TYR A 858 23.51 3.03 8.28
N ILE A 859 22.27 3.49 8.08
CA ILE A 859 21.49 3.29 6.86
C ILE A 859 21.14 4.65 6.25
N MET A 860 21.13 4.72 4.92
CA MET A 860 20.75 5.93 4.20
C MET A 860 19.26 5.86 3.83
N PHE A 861 18.49 6.82 4.31
CA PHE A 861 17.16 7.14 3.81
C PHE A 861 17.22 8.36 2.88
N THR A 862 16.20 8.54 2.06
CA THR A 862 16.04 9.74 1.25
C THR A 862 14.70 10.37 1.56
N VAL A 863 14.69 11.67 1.83
CA VAL A 863 13.46 12.43 1.99
C VAL A 863 13.27 13.40 0.82
N PRO A 864 12.02 13.68 0.41
CA PRO A 864 11.72 14.73 -0.55
C PRO A 864 12.23 16.10 -0.07
N GLY A 865 12.89 16.85 -0.96
CA GLY A 865 13.25 18.25 -0.72
C GLY A 865 12.03 19.18 -0.69
N SER A 866 12.24 20.45 -0.32
CA SER A 866 11.16 21.46 -0.28
C SER A 866 10.82 22.08 -1.64
N GLU A 867 11.69 21.92 -2.64
CA GLU A 867 11.54 22.53 -3.97
C GLU A 867 10.96 21.51 -4.97
N PHE A 868 9.78 21.83 -5.52
CA PHE A 868 9.10 21.03 -6.53
C PHE A 868 9.47 21.50 -7.93
N ILE A 869 10.05 20.61 -8.74
CA ILE A 869 10.54 20.92 -10.09
C ILE A 869 9.61 20.27 -11.13
N PRO A 870 9.02 21.02 -12.08
CA PRO A 870 8.21 20.44 -13.14
C PRO A 870 9.08 19.64 -14.11
N THR A 871 8.70 18.39 -14.35
CA THR A 871 9.44 17.48 -15.23
C THR A 871 8.51 16.79 -16.22
N ALA A 872 9.01 16.50 -17.42
CA ALA A 872 8.43 15.54 -18.33
C ALA A 872 8.75 14.13 -17.83
N ASN A 873 7.72 13.32 -17.62
CA ASN A 873 7.82 11.99 -17.07
C ASN A 873 7.36 10.96 -18.09
N VAL A 874 8.13 9.89 -18.27
CA VAL A 874 7.72 8.72 -19.04
C VAL A 874 8.05 7.45 -18.27
N GLU A 875 7.13 6.51 -18.32
CA GLU A 875 7.29 5.16 -17.80
C GLU A 875 6.84 4.20 -18.90
N ALA A 876 7.78 3.40 -19.41
CA ALA A 876 7.54 2.45 -20.48
C ALA A 876 8.10 1.09 -20.09
N SER A 877 7.32 0.04 -20.30
CA SER A 877 7.71 -1.35 -20.11
C SER A 877 7.23 -2.19 -21.29
N LEU A 878 8.11 -3.02 -21.85
CA LEU A 878 7.81 -3.95 -22.92
C LEU A 878 8.38 -5.32 -22.53
N ASN A 879 7.52 -6.33 -22.52
CA ASN A 879 7.91 -7.73 -22.42
C ASN A 879 7.55 -8.44 -23.74
N VAL A 880 8.49 -9.20 -24.31
CA VAL A 880 8.26 -10.03 -25.50
C VAL A 880 8.87 -11.40 -25.29
N ARG A 881 8.02 -12.43 -25.21
CA ARG A 881 8.41 -13.83 -25.22
C ARG A 881 8.21 -14.42 -26.61
N PHE A 882 9.26 -15.02 -27.14
CA PHE A 882 9.22 -15.70 -28.43
C PHE A 882 9.58 -17.18 -28.26
N ASN A 883 8.68 -18.06 -28.70
CA ASN A 883 8.82 -19.52 -28.62
C ASN A 883 8.37 -20.15 -29.96
N PRO A 884 9.24 -20.17 -30.98
CA PRO A 884 8.91 -20.70 -32.31
C PRO A 884 8.57 -22.20 -32.32
N GLY A 885 9.00 -22.97 -31.32
CA GLY A 885 8.69 -24.39 -31.17
C GLY A 885 7.20 -24.73 -31.16
N ARG A 886 6.35 -23.76 -30.80
CA ARG A 886 4.88 -23.90 -30.82
C ARG A 886 4.28 -23.88 -32.22
N LEU A 887 4.96 -23.23 -33.17
CA LEU A 887 4.54 -23.18 -34.57
C LEU A 887 5.33 -24.17 -35.42
N ILE A 888 6.65 -24.22 -35.23
CA ILE A 888 7.58 -25.04 -36.00
C ILE A 888 8.35 -25.94 -35.02
N LYS A 889 7.96 -27.22 -34.93
CA LYS A 889 8.54 -28.19 -33.97
C LYS A 889 10.06 -28.30 -34.04
N ILE A 890 10.67 -28.14 -35.22
CA ILE A 890 12.14 -28.20 -35.37
C ILE A 890 12.86 -27.07 -34.62
N LEU A 891 12.19 -25.95 -34.37
CA LEU A 891 12.72 -24.81 -33.61
C LEU A 891 12.37 -24.87 -32.12
N SER A 892 11.88 -26.02 -31.61
CA SER A 892 11.57 -26.21 -30.20
C SER A 892 12.78 -26.14 -29.27
N PHE A 893 13.99 -26.25 -29.82
CA PHE A 893 15.21 -25.99 -29.08
C PHE A 893 15.43 -24.50 -28.80
N PHE A 894 14.79 -23.57 -29.49
CA PHE A 894 15.07 -22.14 -29.36
C PHE A 894 13.92 -21.40 -28.69
N SER A 895 14.23 -20.52 -27.74
CA SER A 895 13.29 -19.52 -27.21
C SER A 895 14.03 -18.26 -26.81
N SER A 896 13.31 -17.14 -26.74
CA SER A 896 13.89 -15.87 -26.29
C SER A 896 12.91 -15.05 -25.46
N ASP A 897 13.45 -14.24 -24.56
CA ASP A 897 12.72 -13.35 -23.67
C ASP A 897 13.36 -11.97 -23.69
N THR A 898 12.61 -10.96 -24.10
CA THR A 898 13.05 -9.57 -24.23
C THR A 898 12.30 -8.73 -23.22
N TYR A 899 13.03 -7.96 -22.42
CA TYR A 899 12.45 -7.05 -21.44
C TYR A 899 13.11 -5.68 -21.57
N LEU A 900 12.31 -4.66 -21.86
CA LEU A 900 12.74 -3.26 -21.90
C LEU A 900 11.93 -2.50 -20.86
N GLN A 901 12.60 -1.71 -20.03
CA GLN A 901 11.97 -0.81 -19.09
C GLN A 901 12.70 0.52 -19.09
N VAL A 902 11.95 1.61 -19.17
CA VAL A 902 12.49 2.96 -19.09
C VAL A 902 11.57 3.77 -18.18
N SER A 903 12.16 4.49 -17.24
CA SER A 903 11.48 5.51 -16.44
C SER A 903 12.37 6.74 -16.41
N GLU A 904 11.84 7.92 -16.69
CA GLU A 904 12.61 9.15 -16.77
C GLU A 904 11.76 10.32 -16.31
N SER A 905 12.28 11.11 -15.38
CA SER A 905 11.76 12.42 -14.98
C SER A 905 12.82 13.47 -15.31
N SER A 906 12.55 14.29 -16.32
CA SER A 906 13.52 15.24 -16.88
C SER A 906 12.92 16.62 -17.10
N THR A 907 13.75 17.66 -16.98
CA THR A 907 13.42 19.04 -17.31
C THR A 907 13.57 19.37 -18.81
N GLU A 908 13.88 18.36 -19.64
CA GLU A 908 13.80 18.48 -21.10
C GLU A 908 12.35 18.71 -21.58
N PRO A 909 12.16 19.36 -22.75
CA PRO A 909 10.84 19.46 -23.37
C PRO A 909 10.18 18.10 -23.53
N TRP A 910 8.89 18.02 -23.18
CA TRP A 910 8.16 16.76 -23.12
C TRP A 910 8.18 15.97 -24.42
N GLN A 911 8.24 16.64 -25.59
CA GLN A 911 8.29 15.97 -26.90
C GLN A 911 9.51 15.06 -27.02
N LYS A 912 10.65 15.45 -26.44
CA LYS A 912 11.88 14.64 -26.50
C LYS A 912 11.76 13.38 -25.65
N ILE A 913 11.13 13.50 -24.48
CA ILE A 913 11.00 12.41 -23.51
C ILE A 913 9.85 11.48 -23.90
N TYR A 914 8.69 12.01 -24.29
CA TYR A 914 7.49 11.23 -24.62
C TYR A 914 7.59 10.52 -25.99
N LEU A 915 8.59 10.83 -26.80
CA LEU A 915 8.87 10.07 -28.03
C LEU A 915 9.95 9.01 -27.80
N LEU A 916 10.30 8.73 -26.53
CA LEU A 916 11.34 7.78 -26.14
C LEU A 916 12.67 8.01 -26.85
N ASN A 917 13.04 9.28 -27.10
CA ASN A 917 14.34 9.60 -27.68
C ASN A 917 15.44 9.41 -26.63
N LEU A 918 15.96 8.19 -26.53
CA LEU A 918 16.93 7.75 -25.52
C LEU A 918 18.20 8.60 -25.42
N ARG A 919 18.51 9.43 -26.43
CA ARG A 919 19.61 10.41 -26.37
C ARG A 919 19.42 11.43 -25.24
N TYR A 920 18.19 11.78 -24.90
CA TYR A 920 17.88 12.79 -23.87
C TYR A 920 17.63 12.19 -22.48
N PHE A 921 17.78 10.87 -22.32
CA PHE A 921 17.56 10.17 -21.06
C PHE A 921 18.86 10.17 -20.26
N GLN A 922 18.75 10.23 -18.93
CA GLN A 922 19.89 10.18 -18.01
C GLN A 922 20.96 11.25 -18.33
N GLN A 923 20.51 12.48 -18.62
CA GLN A 923 21.35 13.67 -18.81
C GLN A 923 21.57 14.37 -17.47
N GLU A 924 22.82 14.52 -17.03
CA GLU A 924 23.19 14.94 -15.67
C GLU A 924 22.62 16.31 -15.26
N ASN A 925 22.48 17.25 -16.20
CA ASN A 925 21.95 18.59 -15.94
C ASN A 925 20.43 18.72 -16.10
N LYS A 926 19.74 17.69 -16.59
CA LYS A 926 18.31 17.76 -16.95
C LYS A 926 17.46 16.69 -16.27
N THR A 927 18.00 15.50 -16.08
CA THR A 927 17.33 14.37 -15.45
C THR A 927 17.38 14.51 -13.93
N ILE A 928 16.21 14.46 -13.28
CA ILE A 928 16.10 14.42 -11.82
C ILE A 928 16.18 12.98 -11.33
N ASN A 929 15.43 12.07 -11.96
CA ASN A 929 15.58 10.64 -11.79
C ASN A 929 15.39 9.94 -13.13
N GLY A 930 16.12 8.86 -13.37
CA GLY A 930 16.02 8.14 -14.63
C GLY A 930 16.58 6.73 -14.53
N THR A 931 15.80 5.72 -14.88
CA THR A 931 16.20 4.31 -14.90
C THR A 931 15.93 3.69 -16.26
N MET A 932 16.84 2.83 -16.70
CA MET A 932 16.70 2.10 -17.95
C MET A 932 17.22 0.68 -17.76
N THR A 933 16.44 -0.31 -18.17
CA THR A 933 16.80 -1.73 -18.17
C THR A 933 16.49 -2.33 -19.53
N ILE A 934 17.49 -2.98 -20.13
CA ILE A 934 17.37 -3.75 -21.36
C ILE A 934 17.90 -5.14 -21.05
N ARG A 935 17.04 -6.15 -21.16
CA ARG A 935 17.41 -7.55 -20.95
C ARG A 935 16.97 -8.38 -22.15
N GLN A 936 17.91 -9.16 -22.68
CA GLN A 936 17.64 -10.17 -23.68
C GLN A 936 18.16 -11.51 -23.15
N ASP A 937 17.27 -12.47 -22.97
CA ASP A 937 17.61 -13.86 -22.72
C ASP A 937 17.37 -14.66 -24.01
N ILE A 938 18.37 -15.46 -24.40
CA ILE A 938 18.29 -16.42 -25.50
C ILE A 938 18.55 -17.79 -24.88
N PHE A 939 17.63 -18.72 -25.09
CA PHE A 939 17.73 -20.07 -24.57
C PHE A 939 17.86 -21.06 -25.72
N LEU A 940 18.78 -22.00 -25.56
CA LEU A 940 18.84 -23.24 -26.33
C LEU A 940 18.50 -24.40 -25.39
N PHE A 941 17.57 -25.23 -25.82
CA PHE A 941 17.03 -26.38 -25.10
C PHE A 941 16.49 -26.01 -23.71
N GLU A 942 15.74 -24.90 -23.62
CA GLU A 942 15.21 -24.37 -22.34
C GLU A 942 14.53 -25.45 -21.49
N ASN A 943 13.73 -26.29 -22.15
CA ASN A 943 12.91 -27.34 -21.52
C ASN A 943 13.59 -28.72 -21.46
N ASN A 944 14.86 -28.84 -21.90
CA ASN A 944 15.57 -30.10 -21.86
C ASN A 944 16.26 -30.28 -20.51
N ARG A 945 15.97 -31.41 -19.84
CA ARG A 945 16.50 -31.74 -18.52
C ARG A 945 17.99 -32.07 -18.53
N LYS A 946 18.52 -32.60 -19.64
CA LYS A 946 19.93 -33.03 -19.76
C LYS A 946 20.87 -31.90 -20.13
N PHE A 947 20.39 -30.90 -20.88
CA PHE A 947 21.25 -29.83 -21.36
C PHE A 947 20.43 -28.57 -21.59
N ASN A 948 20.91 -27.43 -21.08
CA ASN A 948 20.31 -26.12 -21.29
C ASN A 948 21.44 -25.09 -21.43
N LEU A 949 21.33 -24.23 -22.43
CA LEU A 949 22.22 -23.09 -22.60
C LEU A 949 21.40 -21.80 -22.57
N ARG A 950 21.87 -20.82 -21.81
CA ARG A 950 21.30 -19.47 -21.80
C ARG A 950 22.39 -18.45 -22.05
N TYR A 951 22.19 -17.61 -23.07
CA TYR A 951 22.90 -16.34 -23.18
C TYR A 951 22.00 -15.22 -22.66
N ARG A 952 22.55 -14.37 -21.79
CA ARG A 952 21.89 -13.18 -21.25
C ARG A 952 22.71 -11.95 -21.58
N PHE A 953 22.06 -10.98 -22.20
CA PHE A 953 22.52 -9.60 -22.24
C PHE A 953 21.67 -8.77 -21.28
N LEU A 954 22.30 -8.03 -20.37
CA LEU A 954 21.63 -7.14 -19.43
C LEU A 954 22.36 -5.79 -19.42
N LYS A 955 21.67 -4.73 -19.83
CA LYS A 955 22.11 -3.36 -19.65
C LYS A 955 21.18 -2.66 -18.68
N THR A 956 21.72 -2.16 -17.58
CA THR A 956 21.00 -1.29 -16.66
C THR A 956 21.69 0.07 -16.57
N GLY A 957 20.91 1.11 -16.32
CA GLY A 957 21.40 2.44 -16.01
C GLY A 957 20.47 3.13 -15.04
N SER A 958 21.03 3.92 -14.14
CA SER A 958 20.27 4.80 -13.26
C SER A 958 20.95 6.17 -13.16
N LEU A 959 20.16 7.22 -12.99
CA LEU A 959 20.62 8.56 -12.65
C LEU A 959 19.70 9.12 -11.57
N TYR A 960 20.27 9.59 -10.47
CA TYR A 960 19.55 10.29 -9.41
C TYR A 960 20.25 11.62 -9.13
N SER A 961 19.48 12.71 -9.17
CA SER A 961 19.89 14.04 -8.73
C SER A 961 19.42 14.25 -7.30
N TYR A 962 20.34 14.23 -6.35
CA TYR A 962 20.14 14.69 -4.98
C TYR A 962 20.32 16.21 -4.91
N ASN A 963 19.97 16.82 -3.79
CA ASN A 963 20.17 18.27 -3.58
C ASN A 963 21.64 18.70 -3.60
N ILE A 964 22.55 17.79 -3.26
CA ILE A 964 23.99 18.09 -3.12
C ILE A 964 24.87 17.38 -4.16
N ALA A 965 24.34 16.37 -4.85
CA ALA A 965 25.14 15.50 -5.72
C ALA A 965 24.27 14.85 -6.80
N ILE A 966 24.89 14.49 -7.91
CA ILE A 966 24.27 13.63 -8.93
C ILE A 966 25.02 12.31 -8.93
N ARG A 967 24.30 11.19 -9.03
CA ARG A 967 24.89 9.86 -9.18
C ARG A 967 24.31 9.19 -10.41
N LYS A 968 25.17 8.91 -11.40
CA LYS A 968 24.81 8.17 -12.61
C LYS A 968 25.55 6.83 -12.62
N THR A 969 24.82 5.73 -12.69
CA THR A 969 25.38 4.39 -12.81
C THR A 969 24.96 3.73 -14.11
N SER A 970 25.85 2.94 -14.70
CA SER A 970 25.55 2.08 -15.84
C SER A 970 26.24 0.74 -15.65
N ASN A 971 25.54 -0.33 -15.99
CA ASN A 971 26.06 -1.69 -15.93
C ASN A 971 25.67 -2.42 -17.22
N ILE A 972 26.66 -2.99 -17.90
CA ILE A 972 26.45 -3.87 -19.04
C ILE A 972 27.01 -5.23 -18.66
N GLU A 973 26.19 -6.27 -18.76
CA GLU A 973 26.51 -7.63 -18.37
C GLU A 973 26.15 -8.60 -19.50
N ASN A 974 27.10 -9.46 -19.82
CA ASN A 974 26.93 -10.60 -20.70
C ASN A 974 27.21 -11.86 -19.89
N THR A 975 26.24 -12.78 -19.87
CA THR A 975 26.34 -14.00 -19.09
C THR A 975 25.95 -15.18 -19.97
N ILE A 976 26.91 -16.08 -20.22
CA ILE A 976 26.65 -17.38 -20.85
C ILE A 976 26.60 -18.42 -19.74
N ARG A 977 25.46 -19.10 -19.62
CA ARG A 977 25.28 -20.21 -18.70
C ARG A 977 25.05 -21.49 -19.48
N VAL A 978 25.88 -22.50 -19.24
CA VAL A 978 25.71 -23.85 -19.78
C VAL A 978 25.42 -24.77 -18.61
N ARG A 979 24.31 -25.50 -18.67
CA ARG A 979 23.97 -26.57 -17.74
C ARG A 979 23.96 -27.89 -18.48
N TRP A 980 24.68 -28.87 -17.94
CA TRP A 980 24.75 -30.21 -18.49
C TRP A 980 24.60 -31.23 -17.38
N TYR A 981 23.61 -32.11 -17.52
CA TYR A 981 23.30 -33.23 -16.66
C TYR A 981 23.55 -34.51 -17.46
N PRO A 982 24.79 -35.03 -17.51
CA PRO A 982 25.08 -36.31 -18.17
C PRO A 982 24.28 -37.46 -17.56
N ASP A 983 24.00 -37.36 -16.25
CA ASP A 983 23.15 -38.26 -15.49
C ASP A 983 22.13 -37.45 -14.67
N GLU A 984 21.05 -38.08 -14.20
CA GLU A 984 20.07 -37.42 -13.33
C GLU A 984 20.68 -37.01 -11.97
N GLU A 985 21.75 -37.70 -11.56
CA GLU A 985 22.46 -37.46 -10.30
C GLU A 985 23.62 -36.47 -10.44
N LEU A 986 24.21 -36.29 -11.62
CA LEU A 986 25.41 -35.48 -11.80
C LEU A 986 25.14 -34.32 -12.77
N GLY A 987 25.32 -33.09 -12.29
CA GLY A 987 25.14 -31.87 -13.05
C GLY A 987 26.37 -30.98 -13.03
N PHE A 988 26.60 -30.29 -14.13
CA PHE A 988 27.66 -29.30 -14.28
C PHE A 988 27.04 -27.99 -14.75
N GLN A 989 27.47 -26.87 -14.16
CA GLN A 989 27.12 -25.53 -14.60
C GLN A 989 28.39 -24.72 -14.82
N TRP A 990 28.56 -24.21 -16.02
CA TRP A 990 29.55 -23.18 -16.33
C TRP A 990 28.83 -21.87 -16.53
N GLU A 991 29.35 -20.81 -15.91
CA GLU A 991 28.87 -19.45 -16.12
C GLU A 991 30.05 -18.54 -16.44
N VAL A 992 30.08 -18.03 -17.67
CA VAL A 992 31.03 -17.03 -18.12
C VAL A 992 30.38 -15.67 -18.00
N LEU A 993 31.00 -14.77 -17.24
CA LEU A 993 30.54 -13.42 -16.96
C LEU A 993 31.50 -12.40 -17.59
N SER A 994 30.96 -11.48 -18.37
CA SER A 994 31.66 -10.26 -18.76
C SER A 994 30.80 -9.06 -18.40
N LYS A 995 31.32 -8.19 -17.54
CA LYS A 995 30.57 -7.08 -16.96
C LYS A 995 31.39 -5.80 -17.02
N ALA A 996 30.74 -4.68 -17.32
CA ALA A 996 31.30 -3.35 -17.26
C ALA A 996 30.37 -2.47 -16.43
N LYS A 997 30.84 -2.00 -15.27
CA LYS A 997 30.10 -1.13 -14.35
C LYS A 997 30.77 0.24 -14.30
N LYS A 998 30.02 1.29 -14.59
CA LYS A 998 30.47 2.69 -14.54
C LYS A 998 29.60 3.46 -13.56
N SER A 999 30.22 4.31 -12.74
CA SER A 999 29.55 5.27 -11.87
C SER A 999 30.23 6.62 -12.04
N ILE A 1000 29.44 7.67 -12.17
CA ILE A 1000 29.89 9.06 -12.27
C ILE A 1000 29.14 9.87 -11.20
N GLY A 1001 29.88 10.73 -10.51
CA GLY A 1001 29.38 11.52 -9.39
C GLY A 1001 29.27 10.69 -8.11
N GLY A 1002 28.30 11.04 -7.26
CA GLY A 1002 28.17 10.56 -5.87
C GLY A 1002 28.48 11.65 -4.84
N PHE A 1003 28.49 11.28 -3.56
CA PHE A 1003 28.73 12.21 -2.46
C PHE A 1003 30.23 12.45 -2.25
N LYS A 1004 31.07 11.51 -2.70
CA LYS A 1004 32.54 11.61 -2.64
C LYS A 1004 33.20 11.20 -3.95
N LEU A 1005 34.45 11.63 -4.15
CA LEU A 1005 35.26 11.27 -5.33
C LEU A 1005 35.39 9.75 -5.53
N GLY A 1006 35.42 8.97 -4.44
CA GLY A 1006 35.50 7.51 -4.48
C GLY A 1006 34.25 6.79 -5.01
N ASP A 1007 33.13 7.50 -5.19
CA ASP A 1007 31.88 6.95 -5.75
C ASP A 1007 31.90 6.87 -7.28
N SER A 1008 32.88 7.53 -7.92
CA SER A 1008 33.12 7.48 -9.36
C SER A 1008 34.12 6.39 -9.72
N PHE A 1009 33.74 5.47 -10.59
CA PHE A 1009 34.57 4.33 -11.00
C PHE A 1009 34.16 3.80 -12.38
N GLU A 1010 35.08 3.10 -13.06
CA GLU A 1010 34.78 2.36 -14.28
C GLU A 1010 35.45 0.98 -14.21
N ILE A 1011 34.68 -0.04 -13.85
CA ILE A 1011 35.17 -1.39 -13.55
C ILE A 1011 34.78 -2.34 -14.67
N GLN A 1012 35.77 -2.98 -15.27
CA GLN A 1012 35.58 -4.14 -16.14
C GLN A 1012 35.86 -5.42 -15.37
N SER A 1013 34.89 -6.34 -15.39
CA SER A 1013 34.90 -7.62 -14.71
C SER A 1013 34.85 -8.76 -15.73
N ARG A 1014 35.74 -9.74 -15.61
CA ARG A 1014 35.66 -11.01 -16.35
C ARG A 1014 35.68 -12.14 -15.35
N GLY A 1015 34.63 -12.93 -15.34
CA GLY A 1015 34.43 -14.02 -14.40
C GLY A 1015 34.20 -15.35 -15.09
N LEU A 1016 34.68 -16.42 -14.49
CA LEU A 1016 34.32 -17.79 -14.82
C LEU A 1016 33.92 -18.49 -13.52
N ASN A 1017 32.68 -18.97 -13.47
CA ASN A 1017 32.19 -19.81 -12.39
C ASN A 1017 31.93 -21.21 -12.93
N PHE A 1018 32.35 -22.21 -12.17
CA PHE A 1018 32.08 -23.60 -12.43
C PHE A 1018 31.49 -24.24 -11.17
N ASP A 1019 30.29 -24.78 -11.30
CA ASP A 1019 29.60 -25.50 -10.23
C ASP A 1019 29.38 -26.96 -10.65
N ILE A 1020 29.77 -27.89 -9.79
CA ILE A 1020 29.42 -29.31 -9.89
C ILE A 1020 28.28 -29.54 -8.91
N PHE A 1021 27.23 -30.22 -9.35
CA PHE A 1021 26.11 -30.68 -8.53
C PHE A 1021 26.10 -32.20 -8.55
N TYR A 1022 26.09 -32.83 -7.39
CA TYR A 1022 25.99 -34.27 -7.25
C TYR A 1022 24.84 -34.61 -6.30
N LYS A 1023 23.86 -35.36 -6.82
CA LYS A 1023 22.61 -35.75 -6.19
C LYS A 1023 22.52 -37.27 -6.17
N PRO A 1024 23.42 -37.97 -5.43
CA PRO A 1024 23.46 -39.43 -5.39
C PRO A 1024 22.17 -40.06 -4.88
N PHE A 1025 21.39 -39.27 -4.13
CA PHE A 1025 20.07 -39.63 -3.66
C PHE A 1025 19.16 -38.43 -3.82
N THR A 1026 17.85 -38.67 -3.93
CA THR A 1026 16.83 -37.62 -3.97
C THR A 1026 16.85 -36.70 -2.75
N PHE A 1027 17.53 -37.12 -1.67
CA PHE A 1027 17.62 -36.41 -0.41
C PHE A 1027 19.01 -35.84 -0.08
N ILE A 1028 20.04 -36.04 -0.92
CA ILE A 1028 21.37 -35.43 -0.72
C ILE A 1028 21.73 -34.61 -1.95
N GLU A 1029 22.18 -33.38 -1.75
CA GLU A 1029 22.73 -32.50 -2.79
C GLU A 1029 24.09 -31.99 -2.34
N LEU A 1030 25.15 -32.51 -2.94
CA LEU A 1030 26.49 -31.96 -2.83
C LEU A 1030 26.73 -31.00 -3.97
N SER A 1031 27.34 -29.85 -3.69
CA SER A 1031 27.78 -28.94 -4.72
C SER A 1031 29.14 -28.35 -4.39
N CYS A 1032 29.99 -28.26 -5.39
CA CYS A 1032 31.29 -27.62 -5.28
C CYS A 1032 31.39 -26.57 -6.37
N GLY A 1033 31.67 -25.33 -5.96
CA GLY A 1033 31.82 -24.19 -6.84
C GLY A 1033 33.25 -23.66 -6.81
N ILE A 1034 33.80 -23.34 -7.97
CA ILE A 1034 35.03 -22.56 -8.10
C ILE A 1034 34.73 -21.38 -9.01
N GLY A 1035 35.12 -20.18 -8.58
CA GLY A 1035 34.94 -18.94 -9.31
C GLY A 1035 36.23 -18.15 -9.35
N VAL A 1036 36.58 -17.63 -10.52
CA VAL A 1036 37.65 -16.64 -10.66
C VAL A 1036 37.09 -15.43 -11.38
N THR A 1037 37.27 -14.25 -10.78
CA THR A 1037 36.82 -12.98 -11.34
C THR A 1037 37.95 -11.97 -11.29
N ARG A 1038 38.28 -11.37 -12.42
CA ARG A 1038 39.23 -10.26 -12.50
C ARG A 1038 38.46 -8.96 -12.71
N ASN A 1039 38.60 -8.04 -11.76
CA ASN A 1039 38.07 -6.68 -11.82
C ASN A 1039 39.22 -5.70 -12.10
N LYS A 1040 39.06 -4.85 -13.10
CA LYS A 1040 40.01 -3.78 -13.45
C LYS A 1040 39.28 -2.44 -13.45
N ASN A 1041 39.72 -1.49 -12.64
CA ASN A 1041 39.25 -0.12 -12.69
C ASN A 1041 40.04 0.66 -13.75
N LEU A 1042 39.37 1.14 -14.78
CA LEU A 1042 39.98 1.86 -15.89
C LEU A 1042 40.35 3.30 -15.52
N MET A 1043 39.75 3.88 -14.48
CA MET A 1043 40.01 5.28 -14.09
C MET A 1043 41.35 5.47 -13.37
N ASN A 1044 41.85 4.43 -12.69
CA ASN A 1044 43.08 4.51 -11.89
C ASN A 1044 44.01 3.28 -12.06
N ASP A 1045 43.79 2.47 -13.11
CA ASP A 1045 44.48 1.21 -13.45
C ASP A 1045 44.62 0.18 -12.30
N ARG A 1046 43.77 0.29 -11.26
CA ARG A 1046 43.75 -0.67 -10.16
C ARG A 1046 43.09 -1.97 -10.55
N ARG A 1047 43.54 -3.08 -9.95
CA ARG A 1047 43.00 -4.42 -10.24
C ARG A 1047 42.70 -5.17 -8.96
N ALA A 1048 41.67 -6.00 -9.01
CA ALA A 1048 41.36 -7.00 -7.99
C ALA A 1048 41.12 -8.35 -8.67
N ASP A 1049 41.90 -9.35 -8.27
CA ASP A 1049 41.67 -10.74 -8.61
C ASP A 1049 40.92 -11.39 -7.44
N LEU A 1050 39.69 -11.81 -7.74
CA LEU A 1050 38.77 -12.44 -6.81
C LEU A 1050 38.76 -13.94 -7.09
N ASN A 1051 39.02 -14.73 -6.06
CA ASN A 1051 38.92 -16.18 -6.12
C ASN A 1051 37.85 -16.64 -5.12
N ARG A 1052 36.94 -17.48 -5.59
CA ARG A 1052 35.84 -18.06 -4.81
C ARG A 1052 35.96 -19.57 -4.84
N GLN A 1053 35.95 -20.21 -3.68
CA GLN A 1053 35.68 -21.64 -3.56
C GLN A 1053 34.48 -21.84 -2.66
N SER A 1054 33.50 -22.61 -3.09
CA SER A 1054 32.34 -22.98 -2.28
C SER A 1054 32.18 -24.49 -2.22
N VAL A 1055 31.82 -24.99 -1.05
CA VAL A 1055 31.33 -26.34 -0.86
C VAL A 1055 29.99 -26.21 -0.16
N LYS A 1056 28.94 -26.71 -0.80
CA LYS A 1056 27.60 -26.75 -0.24
C LYS A 1056 27.11 -28.19 -0.15
N PHE A 1057 26.63 -28.56 1.03
CA PHE A 1057 26.00 -29.83 1.33
C PHE A 1057 24.55 -29.57 1.75
N GLY A 1058 23.61 -30.03 0.95
CA GLY A 1058 22.19 -30.06 1.24
C GLY A 1058 21.76 -31.48 1.61
N TRP A 1059 21.04 -31.64 2.71
CA TRP A 1059 20.45 -32.90 3.13
C TRP A 1059 18.97 -32.67 3.44
N LEU A 1060 18.11 -33.35 2.69
CA LEU A 1060 16.66 -33.37 2.87
C LEU A 1060 16.29 -34.53 3.81
N PHE A 1061 15.68 -34.23 4.94
CA PHE A 1061 15.08 -35.26 5.78
C PHE A 1061 13.75 -35.63 5.11
N ILE A 1062 13.58 -36.89 4.71
CA ILE A 1062 12.42 -37.42 3.95
C ILE A 1062 11.12 -36.74 4.39
N SER A 1063 10.61 -35.80 3.58
CA SER A 1063 9.40 -34.98 3.83
C SER A 1063 9.32 -34.19 5.14
N ARG A 1064 10.39 -34.14 5.95
CA ARG A 1064 10.42 -33.54 7.29
C ARG A 1064 11.41 -32.40 7.43
N GLY A 1065 12.22 -32.03 6.44
CA GLY A 1065 13.11 -30.89 6.58
C GLY A 1065 14.27 -30.85 5.61
N ARG A 1066 15.12 -29.84 5.73
CA ARG A 1066 16.34 -29.65 4.93
C ARG A 1066 17.40 -28.95 5.75
N ILE A 1067 18.63 -29.45 5.75
CA ILE A 1067 19.82 -28.72 6.22
C ILE A 1067 20.70 -28.42 5.02
N ASP A 1068 21.15 -27.19 4.89
CA ASP A 1068 22.18 -26.74 3.98
C ASP A 1068 23.36 -26.22 4.79
N ILE A 1069 24.55 -26.73 4.51
CA ILE A 1069 25.82 -26.22 5.00
C ILE A 1069 26.57 -25.70 3.79
N GLU A 1070 26.97 -24.45 3.80
CA GLU A 1070 27.75 -23.82 2.75
C GLU A 1070 28.98 -23.15 3.37
N VAL A 1071 30.16 -23.60 2.95
CA VAL A 1071 31.42 -22.97 3.30
C VAL A 1071 31.96 -22.32 2.04
N GLU A 1072 32.20 -21.02 2.09
CA GLU A 1072 32.64 -20.22 0.97
C GLU A 1072 33.89 -19.44 1.36
N ARG A 1073 35.00 -19.71 0.68
CA ARG A 1073 36.22 -18.94 0.79
C ARG A 1073 36.27 -17.94 -0.36
N HIS A 1074 36.39 -16.66 -0.01
CA HIS A 1074 36.69 -15.57 -0.94
C HIS A 1074 38.10 -15.07 -0.69
N GLU A 1075 38.87 -14.83 -1.74
CA GLU A 1075 40.17 -14.18 -1.65
C GLU A 1075 40.20 -13.01 -2.62
N ALA A 1076 40.43 -11.80 -2.10
CA ALA A 1076 40.54 -10.60 -2.90
C ALA A 1076 41.99 -10.10 -2.88
N ILE A 1077 42.69 -10.23 -4.00
CA ILE A 1077 44.07 -9.76 -4.17
C ILE A 1077 44.04 -8.50 -5.00
N THR A 1078 44.44 -7.38 -4.42
CA THR A 1078 44.46 -6.07 -5.09
C THR A 1078 45.86 -5.65 -5.49
N SER A 1079 45.96 -4.79 -6.51
CA SER A 1079 47.22 -4.16 -6.95
C SER A 1079 47.00 -2.68 -7.30
N GLY A 1080 48.00 -1.84 -6.98
CA GLY A 1080 47.98 -0.37 -7.10
C GLY A 1080 48.03 0.34 -5.74
N ALA A 1081 48.53 1.59 -5.68
CA ALA A 1081 48.66 2.38 -4.44
C ALA A 1081 47.36 3.15 -4.09
N GLY A 1082 47.08 3.30 -2.78
CA GLY A 1082 45.94 4.05 -2.20
C GLY A 1082 44.70 3.19 -1.87
N ASP A 1083 43.65 3.82 -1.33
CA ASP A 1083 42.46 3.13 -0.81
C ASP A 1083 41.70 2.33 -1.87
N ILE A 1084 41.37 1.07 -1.56
CA ILE A 1084 40.67 0.15 -2.46
C ILE A 1084 39.19 0.50 -2.49
N ALA A 1085 38.64 0.78 -3.68
CA ALA A 1085 37.22 1.07 -3.83
C ALA A 1085 36.36 -0.17 -3.51
N TYR A 1086 35.27 0.03 -2.75
CA TYR A 1086 34.31 -1.02 -2.37
C TYR A 1086 33.86 -1.87 -3.57
N GLU A 1087 33.52 -1.21 -4.69
CA GLU A 1087 33.05 -1.88 -5.90
C GLU A 1087 34.10 -2.78 -6.54
N LEU A 1088 35.39 -2.45 -6.42
CA LEU A 1088 36.49 -3.17 -7.07
C LEU A 1088 36.63 -4.59 -6.51
N VAL A 1089 36.41 -4.73 -5.20
CA VAL A 1089 36.46 -6.00 -4.46
C VAL A 1089 35.08 -6.60 -4.19
N GLU A 1090 34.02 -6.05 -4.80
CA GLU A 1090 32.62 -6.47 -4.62
C GLU A 1090 32.17 -6.45 -3.14
N GLY A 1091 32.70 -5.50 -2.39
CA GLY A 1091 32.49 -5.31 -0.96
C GLY A 1091 33.14 -6.35 -0.05
N ASN A 1092 34.07 -7.18 -0.56
CA ASN A 1092 34.91 -8.06 0.26
C ASN A 1092 36.14 -7.32 0.80
N TYR A 1093 36.69 -7.75 1.94
CA TYR A 1093 37.98 -7.21 2.42
C TYR A 1093 39.14 -7.77 1.62
N GLN A 1094 40.23 -7.02 1.49
CA GLN A 1094 41.48 -7.51 0.89
C GLN A 1094 42.01 -8.71 1.68
N GLY A 1095 42.49 -9.74 0.98
CA GLY A 1095 42.95 -10.99 1.57
C GLY A 1095 41.87 -12.08 1.61
N LYS A 1096 42.06 -13.05 2.51
CA LYS A 1096 41.18 -14.23 2.63
C LYS A 1096 40.01 -13.93 3.56
N ASN A 1097 38.81 -14.16 3.06
CA ASN A 1097 37.56 -14.07 3.80
C ASN A 1097 36.91 -15.46 3.78
N LEU A 1098 36.55 -15.99 4.94
CA LEU A 1098 35.81 -17.25 5.06
C LEU A 1098 34.38 -16.95 5.49
N MET A 1099 33.41 -17.45 4.74
CA MET A 1099 31.99 -17.38 5.07
C MET A 1099 31.48 -18.79 5.31
N ILE A 1100 30.81 -19.00 6.43
CA ILE A 1100 30.16 -20.26 6.79
C ILE A 1100 28.68 -19.94 6.96
N ARG A 1101 27.84 -20.56 6.15
CA ARG A 1101 26.38 -20.47 6.21
C ARG A 1101 25.83 -21.85 6.52
N LEU A 1102 25.20 -22.00 7.66
CA LEU A 1102 24.43 -23.18 8.03
C LEU A 1102 22.97 -22.72 8.06
N THR A 1103 22.10 -23.34 7.27
CA THR A 1103 20.66 -23.10 7.32
C THR A 1103 19.93 -24.43 7.42
N GLY A 1104 19.07 -24.59 8.41
CA GLY A 1104 18.27 -25.78 8.63
C GLY A 1104 16.80 -25.42 8.76
N SER A 1105 15.94 -26.26 8.21
CA SER A 1105 14.52 -26.28 8.47
C SER A 1105 14.13 -27.72 8.83
N TYR A 1106 13.33 -27.93 9.86
CA TYR A 1106 12.88 -29.24 10.28
C TYR A 1106 11.43 -29.19 10.76
N ASN A 1107 10.55 -29.85 10.05
CA ASN A 1107 9.16 -30.04 10.39
C ASN A 1107 9.02 -31.19 11.42
N VAL A 1108 8.62 -30.85 12.63
CA VAL A 1108 8.23 -31.79 13.68
C VAL A 1108 6.72 -32.07 13.52
N GLY A 1109 6.38 -33.11 12.76
CA GLY A 1109 4.99 -33.39 12.38
C GLY A 1109 4.45 -32.35 11.38
N ASP A 1110 3.13 -32.19 11.32
CA ASP A 1110 2.47 -31.31 10.34
C ASP A 1110 2.36 -29.84 10.81
N TYR A 1111 2.63 -29.60 12.10
CA TYR A 1111 2.26 -28.34 12.78
C TYR A 1111 3.45 -27.56 13.35
N ILE A 1112 4.69 -28.05 13.27
CA ILE A 1112 5.85 -27.33 13.84
C ILE A 1112 6.98 -27.35 12.83
N GLN A 1113 7.57 -26.21 12.54
CA GLN A 1113 8.78 -26.03 11.74
C GLN A 1113 9.85 -25.32 12.56
N LEU A 1114 10.98 -25.99 12.76
CA LEU A 1114 12.19 -25.43 13.36
C LEU A 1114 13.07 -24.90 12.25
N ASN A 1115 13.32 -23.59 12.23
CA ASN A 1115 14.26 -22.95 11.34
C ASN A 1115 15.50 -22.52 12.13
N GLY A 1116 16.68 -22.76 11.61
CA GLY A 1116 17.94 -22.31 12.20
C GLY A 1116 18.82 -21.77 11.10
N SER A 1117 19.46 -20.63 11.35
CA SER A 1117 20.56 -20.15 10.53
C SER A 1117 21.75 -19.77 11.40
N TYR A 1118 22.94 -20.09 10.94
CA TYR A 1118 24.18 -19.62 11.53
C TYR A 1118 25.04 -19.11 10.39
N ASN A 1119 25.38 -17.84 10.46
CA ASN A 1119 26.23 -17.16 9.51
C ASN A 1119 27.46 -16.68 10.27
N ALA A 1120 28.62 -17.27 9.97
CA ALA A 1120 29.91 -16.78 10.45
C ALA A 1120 30.71 -16.21 9.30
N ARG A 1121 31.34 -15.07 9.54
CA ARG A 1121 32.31 -14.48 8.64
C ARG A 1121 33.59 -14.22 9.40
N LEU A 1122 34.68 -14.80 8.91
CA LEU A 1122 36.03 -14.51 9.36
C LEU A 1122 36.68 -13.65 8.28
N THR A 1123 37.02 -12.41 8.63
CA THR A 1123 37.80 -11.49 7.80
C THR A 1123 39.16 -11.27 8.45
N PRO A 1124 40.14 -10.70 7.74
CA PRO A 1124 41.46 -10.41 8.33
C PRO A 1124 41.41 -9.48 9.54
N ASN A 1125 40.41 -8.59 9.63
CA ASN A 1125 40.34 -7.54 10.64
C ASN A 1125 39.25 -7.77 11.70
N SER A 1126 38.27 -8.64 11.43
CA SER A 1126 37.17 -8.91 12.36
C SER A 1126 36.51 -10.26 12.08
N THR A 1127 36.00 -10.88 13.15
CA THR A 1127 35.11 -12.05 13.04
C THR A 1127 33.73 -11.64 13.50
N VAL A 1128 32.73 -11.84 12.65
CA VAL A 1128 31.33 -11.56 12.95
C VAL A 1128 30.54 -12.84 12.73
N HIS A 1129 29.85 -13.31 13.76
CA HIS A 1129 28.91 -14.41 13.62
C HIS A 1129 27.52 -13.99 14.10
N ILE A 1130 26.50 -14.53 13.45
CA ILE A 1130 25.10 -14.33 13.77
C ILE A 1130 24.45 -15.71 13.73
N ALA A 1131 23.88 -16.14 14.86
CA ALA A 1131 23.00 -17.30 14.91
C ALA A 1131 21.56 -16.80 15.08
N GLN A 1132 20.65 -17.37 14.31
CA GLN A 1132 19.22 -17.15 14.41
C GLN A 1132 18.54 -18.50 14.52
N VAL A 1133 17.72 -18.70 15.54
CA VAL A 1133 16.90 -19.91 15.66
C VAL A 1133 15.47 -19.46 15.79
N GLU A 1134 14.62 -19.96 14.92
CA GLU A 1134 13.19 -19.69 14.86
C GLU A 1134 12.41 -21.00 15.02
N ILE A 1135 11.43 -21.00 15.91
CA ILE A 1135 10.44 -22.07 16.03
C ILE A 1135 9.12 -21.50 15.51
N ARG A 1136 8.58 -22.12 14.47
CA ARG A 1136 7.28 -21.78 13.90
C ARG A 1136 6.30 -22.91 14.18
N VAL A 1137 5.15 -22.60 14.75
CA VAL A 1137 4.08 -23.57 15.03
C VAL A 1137 2.87 -23.18 14.21
N TYR A 1138 2.47 -24.01 13.26
CA TYR A 1138 1.25 -23.89 12.47
C TYR A 1138 0.06 -24.54 13.17
N PHE A 1139 -1.14 -24.07 12.91
CA PHE A 1139 -2.37 -24.62 13.50
C PHE A 1139 -3.58 -24.46 12.61
#